data_AF-A0A7G6TYN9-F1
#
_entry.id   AF-A0A7G6TYN9-F1
#
_cell.length_a   1.000
_cell.length_b   1.000
_cell.length_c   1.000
_cell.angle_alpha   90.00
_cell.angle_beta   90.00
_cell.angle_gamma   90.00
#
_symmetry.space_group_name_H-M   'P 1'
#
loop_
_entity.id
_entity.type
_entity.pdbx_description
1 polymer ?
#
loop_
_entity_poly.entity_id
_entity_poly.type
_entity_poly.pdbx_seq_one_letter_code
_entity_poly.pdbx_strand_id
1 'polypeptide(L)'
;MKLLVTFVVGATTLLVSSFGHLSLSHGAHAADLLWQVESPFRFFKNAASFAMYERGYPAARNELVLPPADVVWRTERRLNDPDCRDMTSPTSCADTARARYDRSRLGWASQTIDAVCYDSRQGRYLASCDRRYSWGTAKEDYVLPDAHTVLIRLSPERIAEAGAYDCVWSWTPRRPGSRTETSTQSCATPLKITRLPYAVDRSLSGASVQVKLPDGRTLNDPQVVVEDLFIVALGDSFASGESNPDVPVTFSAVREMVYDPTLMREEMATRSTAKSLQKLTPAAPAGSFDYKNLPRRKLADEEQELYFPLASAQFDKAFNAANPRWLSPDCHRSQYGYPFRVGLQLSLENPHRSITLVSLACTGSEVTEGLFLEKKAREGAGNAMVRSQLDQLADLICKSPAGRTQRATYNLPTYASGSVQVANMPVTKSWCAPNERKRPIDTLLLSIGGNDVGFSPLMVYAMTESAGDLAPIANLLGKQIRFSPDVSRAYMEQLDERMVALRDALRDGFGVAPAKVLQTAYEPIQFDETGALCGAQPTLGLDVHKKLVLSRERLGETVSFLNDFFARTACITNGRGGGCPALATGAGTGFQLITDHQSEFAKRGLCARDPKRPQADGEAMAMPRRWIGKEDFTPYSPAAYLPYASRWRLFRTPNDAFLTANVHSPGFTQFDILQPVYAAMYSGAVHPTAEGHAIVADHVVRHVRAAVGKPSPGVGGR
;
A
#
# COMPACT_ATOMS: atom_id res chain seq x y z
N MET A 1 22.26 -15.40 -66.92
CA MET A 1 22.98 -16.57 -66.37
C MET A 1 22.10 -17.19 -65.29
N LYS A 2 21.22 -18.13 -65.69
CA LYS A 2 21.27 -19.60 -65.42
C LYS A 2 21.19 -19.93 -63.92
N LEU A 3 19.98 -20.26 -63.41
CA LEU A 3 19.43 -21.61 -63.12
C LEU A 3 20.18 -22.32 -61.96
N LEU A 4 19.54 -23.00 -61.00
CA LEU A 4 18.70 -24.19 -61.21
C LEU A 4 17.95 -24.58 -59.92
N VAL A 5 16.70 -25.04 -60.10
CA VAL A 5 15.87 -25.79 -59.13
C VAL A 5 16.18 -27.28 -59.29
N THR A 6 16.30 -28.05 -58.18
CA THR A 6 16.10 -29.51 -58.24
C THR A 6 15.49 -30.07 -56.96
N PHE A 7 14.32 -30.68 -57.11
CA PHE A 7 13.64 -31.59 -56.19
C PHE A 7 14.30 -32.98 -56.23
N VAL A 8 14.44 -33.66 -55.09
CA VAL A 8 14.58 -35.13 -55.03
C VAL A 8 13.68 -35.69 -53.92
N VAL A 9 12.83 -36.62 -54.34
CA VAL A 9 11.95 -37.49 -53.55
C VAL A 9 12.75 -38.65 -52.98
N GLY A 10 12.48 -39.07 -51.73
CA GLY A 10 13.12 -40.22 -51.10
C GLY A 10 12.28 -40.88 -50.00
N ALA A 11 11.48 -41.86 -50.43
CA ALA A 11 10.98 -43.07 -49.77
C ALA A 11 10.76 -43.16 -48.24
N THR A 12 9.54 -43.60 -47.95
CA THR A 12 8.94 -44.13 -46.72
C THR A 12 9.67 -45.37 -46.17
N THR A 13 10.01 -45.34 -44.87
CA THR A 13 10.16 -46.56 -44.06
C THR A 13 9.58 -46.29 -42.66
N LEU A 14 8.38 -46.81 -42.40
CA LEU A 14 7.77 -46.83 -41.07
C LEU A 14 8.52 -47.85 -40.20
N LEU A 15 9.26 -47.37 -39.21
CA LEU A 15 9.68 -48.17 -38.06
C LEU A 15 8.65 -47.98 -36.95
N VAL A 16 7.81 -49.00 -36.77
CA VAL A 16 6.91 -49.14 -35.62
C VAL A 16 7.77 -49.43 -34.40
N SER A 17 8.02 -48.42 -33.57
CA SER A 17 8.55 -48.59 -32.22
C SER A 17 7.39 -48.50 -31.22
N SER A 18 7.01 -49.67 -30.71
CA SER A 18 6.06 -49.86 -29.63
C SER A 18 6.62 -49.29 -28.32
N PHE A 19 6.41 -47.99 -28.07
CA PHE A 19 6.58 -47.41 -26.74
C PHE A 19 5.22 -47.33 -26.06
N GLY A 20 5.08 -48.12 -24.99
CA GLY A 20 3.86 -48.22 -24.19
C GLY A 20 3.42 -46.85 -23.68
N HIS A 21 2.16 -46.52 -23.95
CA HIS A 21 1.44 -45.48 -23.24
C HIS A 21 1.35 -45.86 -21.76
N LEU A 22 2.29 -45.38 -20.95
CA LEU A 22 2.04 -45.13 -19.53
C LEU A 22 1.21 -43.85 -19.45
N SER A 23 -0.10 -44.03 -19.62
CA SER A 23 -1.10 -43.06 -19.15
C SER A 23 -1.00 -42.97 -17.62
N LEU A 24 -0.14 -42.09 -17.14
CA LEU A 24 -0.14 -41.63 -15.75
C LEU A 24 -1.36 -40.72 -15.57
N SER A 25 -2.51 -41.34 -15.36
CA SER A 25 -3.69 -40.71 -14.78
C SER A 25 -3.36 -40.28 -13.34
N HIS A 26 -2.78 -39.10 -13.17
CA HIS A 26 -2.79 -38.42 -11.87
C HIS A 26 -4.17 -37.79 -11.69
N GLY A 27 -5.16 -38.63 -11.38
CA GLY A 27 -6.38 -38.16 -10.75
C GLY A 27 -6.03 -37.67 -9.35
N ALA A 28 -5.89 -36.36 -9.18
CA ALA A 28 -5.88 -35.78 -7.85
C ALA A 28 -7.25 -36.05 -7.22
N HIS A 29 -7.36 -37.06 -6.35
CA HIS A 29 -8.57 -37.25 -5.56
C HIS A 29 -8.77 -36.00 -4.69
N ALA A 30 -9.89 -35.30 -4.90
CA ALA A 30 -10.28 -34.17 -4.07
C ALA A 30 -10.46 -34.66 -2.62
N ALA A 31 -10.05 -33.85 -1.64
CA ALA A 31 -10.28 -34.18 -0.25
C ALA A 31 -11.78 -34.32 0.03
N ASP A 32 -12.16 -35.39 0.74
CA ASP A 32 -13.55 -35.66 1.09
C ASP A 32 -14.16 -34.56 1.98
N LEU A 33 -13.32 -33.93 2.81
CA LEU A 33 -13.64 -32.79 3.65
C LEU A 33 -12.88 -31.56 3.14
N LEU A 34 -13.63 -30.51 2.81
CA LEU A 34 -13.10 -29.22 2.39
C LEU A 34 -13.38 -28.22 3.50
N TRP A 35 -12.37 -27.46 3.93
CA TRP A 35 -12.58 -26.46 4.99
C TRP A 35 -11.87 -25.15 4.71
N GLN A 36 -12.30 -24.11 5.42
CA GLN A 36 -11.76 -22.77 5.23
C GLN A 36 -11.96 -21.88 6.46
N VAL A 37 -11.06 -20.93 6.66
CA VAL A 37 -11.17 -19.90 7.71
C VAL A 37 -12.20 -18.84 7.32
N GLU A 38 -13.15 -18.50 8.20
CA GLU A 38 -14.18 -17.51 7.87
C GLU A 38 -13.62 -16.09 7.72
N SER A 39 -12.67 -15.71 8.58
CA SER A 39 -12.01 -14.39 8.56
C SER A 39 -10.50 -14.54 8.33
N PRO A 40 -10.06 -14.82 7.09
CA PRO A 40 -8.66 -15.16 6.80
C PRO A 40 -7.71 -13.95 6.88
N PHE A 41 -8.22 -12.72 6.80
CA PHE A 41 -7.40 -11.51 6.99
C PHE A 41 -7.87 -10.72 8.22
N ARG A 42 -7.15 -10.87 9.33
CA ARG A 42 -7.57 -10.41 10.66
C ARG A 42 -7.58 -8.89 10.82
N PHE A 43 -7.09 -8.14 9.85
CA PHE A 43 -7.22 -6.68 9.84
C PHE A 43 -8.69 -6.22 9.71
N PHE A 44 -9.53 -6.93 8.94
CA PHE A 44 -10.93 -6.56 8.74
C PHE A 44 -11.85 -7.07 9.84
N LYS A 45 -12.73 -6.21 10.34
CA LYS A 45 -13.71 -6.57 11.38
C LYS A 45 -14.80 -7.53 10.89
N ASN A 46 -15.02 -7.68 9.59
CA ASN A 46 -16.05 -8.56 9.05
C ASN A 46 -15.59 -9.26 7.77
N ALA A 47 -16.20 -10.41 7.48
CA ALA A 47 -15.88 -11.20 6.29
C ALA A 47 -16.26 -10.51 4.98
N ALA A 48 -17.23 -9.58 4.98
CA ALA A 48 -17.67 -8.88 3.77
C ALA A 48 -16.57 -7.99 3.16
N SER A 49 -15.74 -7.36 3.99
CA SER A 49 -14.57 -6.60 3.52
C SER A 49 -13.57 -7.48 2.79
N PHE A 50 -13.35 -8.71 3.27
CA PHE A 50 -12.47 -9.67 2.59
C PHE A 50 -13.12 -10.26 1.32
N ALA A 51 -14.41 -10.56 1.37
CA ALA A 51 -15.16 -11.09 0.23
C ALA A 51 -15.16 -10.14 -0.98
N MET A 52 -15.03 -8.83 -0.76
CA MET A 52 -14.83 -7.87 -1.85
C MET A 52 -13.55 -8.18 -2.65
N TYR A 53 -12.46 -8.53 -1.97
CA TYR A 53 -11.21 -8.92 -2.61
C TYR A 53 -11.27 -10.30 -3.28
N GLU A 54 -11.96 -11.26 -2.67
CA GLU A 54 -12.22 -12.57 -3.30
C GLU A 54 -12.93 -12.40 -4.65
N ARG A 55 -13.85 -11.44 -4.80
CA ARG A 55 -14.49 -11.13 -6.10
C ARG A 55 -13.51 -10.58 -7.16
N GLY A 56 -12.40 -9.99 -6.72
CA GLY A 56 -11.31 -9.51 -7.56
C GLY A 56 -10.39 -10.63 -8.05
N TYR A 57 -10.38 -11.78 -7.38
CA TYR A 57 -9.61 -12.97 -7.77
C TYR A 57 -10.52 -14.21 -7.81
N PRO A 58 -11.16 -14.53 -8.94
CA PRO A 58 -12.19 -15.59 -9.01
C PRO A 58 -11.73 -17.00 -8.59
N ALA A 59 -10.42 -17.28 -8.67
CA ALA A 59 -9.83 -18.55 -8.21
C ALA A 59 -9.26 -18.48 -6.78
N ALA A 60 -9.59 -17.41 -6.03
CA ALA A 60 -9.21 -17.28 -4.64
C ALA A 60 -9.61 -18.52 -3.85
N ARG A 61 -8.71 -18.96 -2.97
CA ARG A 61 -8.92 -20.05 -2.01
C ARG A 61 -9.18 -21.41 -2.65
N ASN A 62 -8.83 -21.57 -3.93
CA ASN A 62 -8.76 -22.86 -4.59
C ASN A 62 -7.31 -23.37 -4.57
N GLU A 63 -7.03 -24.36 -3.71
CA GLU A 63 -5.69 -24.93 -3.55
C GLU A 63 -5.14 -25.61 -4.80
N LEU A 64 -6.02 -25.98 -5.75
CA LEU A 64 -5.63 -26.61 -7.01
C LEU A 64 -5.15 -25.58 -8.05
N VAL A 65 -5.37 -24.28 -7.80
CA VAL A 65 -5.03 -23.20 -8.74
C VAL A 65 -3.90 -22.38 -8.18
N LEU A 66 -2.70 -22.53 -8.77
CA LEU A 66 -1.59 -21.64 -8.46
C LEU A 66 -1.92 -20.22 -8.96
N PRO A 67 -1.81 -19.19 -8.10
CA PRO A 67 -2.01 -17.83 -8.54
C PRO A 67 -0.95 -17.44 -9.56
N PRO A 68 -1.31 -16.69 -10.63
CA PRO A 68 -0.33 -16.17 -11.57
C PRO A 68 0.62 -15.20 -10.86
N ALA A 69 1.80 -14.96 -11.45
CA ALA A 69 2.83 -14.13 -10.84
C ALA A 69 2.42 -12.65 -10.66
N ASP A 70 1.41 -12.20 -11.42
CA ASP A 70 0.85 -10.84 -11.46
C ASP A 70 -0.58 -10.78 -10.86
N VAL A 71 -0.92 -11.70 -9.97
CA VAL A 71 -2.27 -11.86 -9.40
C VAL A 71 -2.74 -10.62 -8.63
N VAL A 72 -1.84 -9.95 -7.90
CA VAL A 72 -2.17 -8.77 -7.10
C VAL A 72 -2.49 -7.61 -8.03
N TRP A 73 -1.68 -7.39 -9.06
CA TRP A 73 -1.95 -6.39 -10.10
C TRP A 73 -3.27 -6.66 -10.83
N ARG A 74 -3.56 -7.90 -11.25
CA ARG A 74 -4.85 -8.25 -11.88
C ARG A 74 -6.05 -7.96 -10.97
N THR A 75 -5.91 -8.28 -9.68
CA THR A 75 -6.94 -8.03 -8.67
C THR A 75 -7.15 -6.53 -8.50
N GLU A 76 -6.06 -5.76 -8.40
CA GLU A 76 -6.10 -4.30 -8.33
C GLU A 76 -6.85 -3.69 -9.52
N ARG A 77 -6.49 -4.09 -10.75
CA ARG A 77 -7.16 -3.65 -11.98
C ARG A 77 -8.65 -3.95 -11.96
N ARG A 78 -9.04 -5.17 -11.58
CA ARG A 78 -10.46 -5.59 -11.55
C ARG A 78 -11.29 -4.82 -10.51
N LEU A 79 -10.66 -4.35 -9.43
CA LEU A 79 -11.35 -3.64 -8.35
C LEU A 79 -11.36 -2.12 -8.52
N ASN A 80 -10.36 -1.54 -9.18
CA ASN A 80 -10.17 -0.09 -9.29
C ASN A 80 -10.39 0.50 -10.69
N ASP A 81 -10.36 -0.31 -11.75
CA ASP A 81 -10.72 0.21 -13.07
C ASP A 81 -12.17 0.71 -13.05
N PRO A 82 -12.44 1.95 -13.49
CA PRO A 82 -13.78 2.54 -13.43
C PRO A 82 -14.77 1.80 -14.33
N ASP A 83 -16.02 1.68 -13.87
CA ASP A 83 -17.11 1.03 -14.60
C ASP A 83 -17.69 1.98 -15.67
N CYS A 84 -17.03 2.07 -16.82
CA CYS A 84 -17.44 2.86 -17.99
C CYS A 84 -17.21 2.08 -19.29
N ARG A 85 -17.83 2.51 -20.40
CA ARG A 85 -17.67 1.84 -21.72
C ARG A 85 -16.38 2.25 -22.41
N ASP A 86 -16.00 3.52 -22.30
CA ASP A 86 -14.83 4.10 -22.96
C ASP A 86 -13.86 4.64 -21.90
N MET A 87 -12.73 3.98 -21.71
CA MET A 87 -11.70 4.38 -20.74
C MET A 87 -10.60 5.24 -21.36
N THR A 88 -10.83 5.81 -22.55
CA THR A 88 -9.77 6.49 -23.29
C THR A 88 -9.30 7.78 -22.63
N SER A 89 -10.20 8.50 -21.95
CA SER A 89 -9.92 9.70 -21.18
C SER A 89 -10.84 9.79 -19.95
N PRO A 90 -10.52 10.63 -18.96
CA PRO A 90 -11.42 10.91 -17.83
C PRO A 90 -12.82 11.32 -18.30
N THR A 91 -12.91 12.20 -19.29
CA THR A 91 -14.18 12.70 -19.84
C THR A 91 -14.97 11.58 -20.53
N SER A 92 -14.36 10.81 -21.42
CA SER A 92 -15.08 9.74 -22.14
C SER A 92 -15.56 8.63 -21.19
N CYS A 93 -14.82 8.37 -20.11
CA CYS A 93 -15.24 7.43 -19.08
C CYS A 93 -16.43 7.96 -18.28
N ALA A 94 -16.44 9.24 -17.92
CA ALA A 94 -17.59 9.87 -17.28
C ALA A 94 -18.83 9.88 -18.20
N ASP A 95 -18.67 10.26 -19.47
CA ASP A 95 -19.77 10.34 -20.45
C ASP A 95 -20.36 8.97 -20.78
N THR A 96 -19.59 7.90 -20.57
CA THR A 96 -20.00 6.52 -20.82
C THR A 96 -20.09 5.69 -19.54
N ALA A 97 -20.29 6.36 -18.40
CA ALA A 97 -20.44 5.76 -17.09
C ALA A 97 -21.54 4.69 -17.07
N ARG A 98 -21.27 3.60 -16.34
CA ARG A 98 -22.24 2.54 -16.04
C ARG A 98 -22.69 2.63 -14.58
N ALA A 99 -23.61 1.74 -14.20
CA ALA A 99 -24.27 1.77 -12.90
C ALA A 99 -23.33 1.80 -11.67
N ARG A 100 -22.09 1.29 -11.76
CA ARG A 100 -21.15 1.28 -10.63
C ARG A 100 -20.04 2.33 -10.75
N TYR A 101 -20.10 3.24 -11.73
CA TYR A 101 -19.05 4.23 -12.00
C TYR A 101 -18.65 5.01 -10.74
N ASP A 102 -19.62 5.62 -10.06
CA ASP A 102 -19.35 6.44 -8.87
C ASP A 102 -18.68 5.68 -7.72
N ARG A 103 -19.01 4.41 -7.54
CA ARG A 103 -18.38 3.57 -6.53
C ARG A 103 -16.99 3.11 -6.96
N SER A 104 -16.86 2.65 -8.20
CA SER A 104 -15.60 2.10 -8.74
C SER A 104 -14.50 3.15 -8.86
N ARG A 105 -14.83 4.39 -9.24
CA ARG A 105 -13.84 5.47 -9.44
C ARG A 105 -13.17 5.97 -8.16
N LEU A 106 -13.80 5.77 -6.99
CA LEU A 106 -13.25 6.13 -5.68
C LEU A 106 -12.31 5.06 -5.11
N GLY A 107 -12.14 3.96 -5.83
CA GLY A 107 -11.28 2.84 -5.46
C GLY A 107 -11.87 1.93 -4.38
N TRP A 108 -11.38 0.69 -4.31
CA TRP A 108 -11.95 -0.34 -3.45
C TRP A 108 -11.79 -0.08 -1.95
N ALA A 109 -10.72 0.61 -1.52
CA ALA A 109 -10.42 0.84 -0.09
C ALA A 109 -11.46 1.73 0.60
N SER A 110 -12.14 2.58 -0.19
CA SER A 110 -13.24 3.42 0.28
C SER A 110 -14.40 2.62 0.88
N GLN A 111 -14.49 1.33 0.55
CA GLN A 111 -15.56 0.44 0.97
C GLN A 111 -15.20 -0.38 2.21
N THR A 112 -13.93 -0.37 2.63
CA THR A 112 -13.42 -1.23 3.71
C THR A 112 -12.89 -0.46 4.91
N ILE A 113 -12.48 0.80 4.74
CA ILE A 113 -11.80 1.60 5.79
C ILE A 113 -12.61 1.74 7.09
N ASP A 114 -13.93 1.67 7.04
CA ASP A 114 -14.80 1.83 8.22
C ASP A 114 -14.95 0.54 9.06
N ALA A 115 -14.45 -0.60 8.56
CA ALA A 115 -14.59 -1.91 9.21
C ALA A 115 -13.23 -2.58 9.46
N VAL A 116 -12.31 -1.86 10.11
CA VAL A 116 -10.93 -2.29 10.36
C VAL A 116 -10.57 -2.33 11.84
N CYS A 117 -9.57 -3.13 12.21
CA CYS A 117 -9.00 -3.22 13.57
C CYS A 117 -7.92 -2.15 13.84
N TYR A 118 -8.17 -0.92 13.40
CA TYR A 118 -7.32 0.26 13.59
C TYR A 118 -8.18 1.45 14.01
N ASP A 119 -7.71 2.22 14.99
CA ASP A 119 -8.32 3.49 15.40
C ASP A 119 -7.57 4.64 14.74
N SER A 120 -8.15 5.19 13.67
CA SER A 120 -7.57 6.30 12.93
C SER A 120 -7.55 7.62 13.71
N ARG A 121 -8.42 7.79 14.71
CA ARG A 121 -8.46 9.00 15.56
C ARG A 121 -7.31 8.99 16.56
N GLN A 122 -7.03 7.82 17.13
CA GLN A 122 -5.92 7.66 18.08
C GLN A 122 -4.60 7.26 17.41
N GLY A 123 -4.62 6.94 16.12
CA GLY A 123 -3.44 6.57 15.35
C GLY A 123 -2.83 5.22 15.74
N ARG A 124 -3.63 4.26 16.24
CA ARG A 124 -3.11 2.98 16.77
C ARG A 124 -3.95 1.78 16.38
N TYR A 125 -3.32 0.60 16.30
CA TYR A 125 -4.05 -0.66 16.24
C TYR A 125 -4.82 -0.90 17.53
N LEU A 126 -5.99 -1.53 17.42
CA LEU A 126 -6.75 -1.96 18.58
C LEU A 126 -6.04 -3.15 19.21
N ALA A 127 -5.61 -3.05 20.47
CA ALA A 127 -5.03 -4.19 21.19
C ALA A 127 -6.03 -5.36 21.28
N SER A 128 -7.31 -5.04 21.45
CA SER A 128 -8.41 -5.98 21.30
C SER A 128 -9.42 -5.49 20.27
N CYS A 129 -9.80 -6.35 19.33
CA CYS A 129 -10.71 -6.02 18.24
C CYS A 129 -12.01 -6.81 18.37
N ASP A 130 -13.15 -6.11 18.29
CA ASP A 130 -14.47 -6.72 18.20
C ASP A 130 -14.73 -7.13 16.74
N ARG A 131 -14.58 -8.43 16.45
CA ARG A 131 -14.75 -9.00 15.13
C ARG A 131 -16.13 -9.62 14.96
N ARG A 132 -16.77 -9.32 13.84
CA ARG A 132 -18.09 -9.80 13.46
C ARG A 132 -17.95 -11.02 12.55
N TYR A 133 -18.45 -12.14 13.04
CA TYR A 133 -18.59 -13.40 12.33
C TYR A 133 -20.06 -13.66 12.00
N SER A 134 -20.30 -14.66 11.18
CA SER A 134 -21.61 -15.18 10.81
C SER A 134 -22.44 -15.70 12.00
N TRP A 135 -21.83 -15.91 13.17
CA TRP A 135 -22.49 -16.38 14.39
C TRP A 135 -22.62 -15.30 15.47
N GLY A 136 -22.04 -14.11 15.28
CA GLY A 136 -22.05 -13.05 16.29
C GLY A 136 -20.79 -12.20 16.30
N THR A 137 -20.50 -11.55 17.42
CA THR A 137 -19.27 -10.76 17.60
C THR A 137 -18.38 -11.42 18.64
N ALA A 138 -17.09 -11.51 18.34
CA ALA A 138 -16.07 -11.99 19.27
C ALA A 138 -15.07 -10.86 19.56
N LYS A 139 -14.76 -10.67 20.84
CA LYS A 139 -13.68 -9.79 21.27
C LYS A 139 -12.39 -10.60 21.31
N GLU A 140 -11.41 -10.21 20.52
CA GLU A 140 -10.15 -10.95 20.33
C GLU A 140 -8.95 -10.05 20.62
N ASP A 141 -7.83 -10.59 21.09
CA ASP A 141 -6.55 -9.88 21.00
C ASP A 141 -6.10 -9.83 19.54
N TYR A 142 -5.72 -8.65 19.07
CA TYR A 142 -5.41 -8.46 17.65
C TYR A 142 -4.14 -9.20 17.21
N VAL A 143 -3.12 -9.30 18.07
CA VAL A 143 -1.86 -9.98 17.73
C VAL A 143 -1.95 -11.49 18.01
N LEU A 144 -2.56 -11.87 19.14
CA LEU A 144 -2.65 -13.25 19.59
C LEU A 144 -4.11 -13.70 19.68
N PRO A 145 -4.70 -14.24 18.59
CA PRO A 145 -6.02 -14.85 18.70
C PRO A 145 -5.97 -16.02 19.68
N ASP A 146 -7.09 -16.34 20.32
CA ASP A 146 -7.23 -17.56 21.11
C ASP A 146 -8.01 -18.66 20.36
N ALA A 147 -8.68 -18.30 19.26
CA ALA A 147 -9.39 -19.22 18.37
C ALA A 147 -9.62 -18.61 16.98
N HIS A 148 -10.04 -19.45 16.03
CA HIS A 148 -10.54 -19.08 14.71
C HIS A 148 -11.92 -19.68 14.46
N THR A 149 -12.71 -19.07 13.59
CA THR A 149 -13.91 -19.71 13.03
C THR A 149 -13.56 -20.40 11.73
N VAL A 150 -13.90 -21.70 11.62
CA VAL A 150 -13.74 -22.48 10.39
C VAL A 150 -15.06 -23.03 9.90
N LEU A 151 -15.19 -23.11 8.59
CA LEU A 151 -16.32 -23.72 7.88
C LEU A 151 -15.81 -24.99 7.21
N ILE A 152 -16.45 -26.12 7.48
CA ILE A 152 -16.08 -27.44 6.99
C ILE A 152 -17.28 -27.99 6.21
N ARG A 153 -17.06 -28.53 5.02
CA ARG A 153 -18.11 -29.13 4.19
C ARG A 153 -17.62 -30.40 3.54
N LEU A 154 -18.57 -31.26 3.19
CA LEU A 154 -18.31 -32.37 2.28
C LEU A 154 -17.90 -31.85 0.90
N SER A 155 -17.07 -32.62 0.19
CA SER A 155 -16.80 -32.38 -1.23
C SER A 155 -18.10 -32.42 -2.05
N PRO A 156 -18.18 -31.75 -3.21
CA PRO A 156 -19.37 -31.80 -4.07
C PRO A 156 -19.82 -33.24 -4.39
N GLU A 157 -18.87 -34.15 -4.60
CA GLU A 157 -19.11 -35.57 -4.87
C GLU A 157 -19.76 -36.25 -3.66
N ARG A 158 -19.24 -35.99 -2.45
CA ARG A 158 -19.80 -36.54 -1.20
C ARG A 158 -21.16 -35.96 -0.86
N ILE A 159 -21.43 -34.70 -1.19
CA ILE A 159 -22.77 -34.11 -1.06
C ILE A 159 -23.74 -34.81 -2.02
N ALA A 160 -23.34 -35.06 -3.27
CA ALA A 160 -24.18 -35.76 -4.23
C ALA A 160 -24.48 -37.21 -3.82
N GLU A 161 -23.50 -37.92 -3.25
CA GLU A 161 -23.68 -39.26 -2.68
C GLU A 161 -24.61 -39.25 -1.45
N ALA A 162 -24.45 -38.26 -0.57
CA ALA A 162 -25.21 -38.17 0.68
C ALA A 162 -26.65 -37.66 0.47
N GLY A 163 -26.96 -37.00 -0.64
CA GLY A 163 -28.31 -36.49 -0.94
C GLY A 163 -28.83 -35.49 0.10
N ALA A 164 -30.16 -35.41 0.24
CA ALA A 164 -30.84 -34.49 1.15
C ALA A 164 -30.94 -34.98 2.62
N TYR A 165 -30.08 -35.91 3.01
CA TYR A 165 -30.08 -36.52 4.34
C TYR A 165 -29.20 -35.74 5.34
N ASP A 166 -29.32 -36.11 6.62
CA ASP A 166 -28.52 -35.55 7.70
C ASP A 166 -27.21 -36.32 7.91
N CYS A 167 -26.16 -35.56 8.20
CA CYS A 167 -24.84 -36.03 8.57
C CYS A 167 -24.60 -35.78 10.05
N VAL A 168 -23.92 -36.72 10.72
CA VAL A 168 -23.51 -36.55 12.12
C VAL A 168 -22.05 -36.15 12.16
N TRP A 169 -21.81 -34.88 12.46
CA TRP A 169 -20.47 -34.31 12.63
C TRP A 169 -20.01 -34.49 14.08
N SER A 170 -18.72 -34.77 14.27
CA SER A 170 -18.07 -34.77 15.56
C SER A 170 -16.68 -34.13 15.47
N TRP A 171 -16.29 -33.35 16.47
CA TRP A 171 -14.95 -32.77 16.52
C TRP A 171 -14.40 -32.75 17.94
N THR A 172 -13.10 -32.97 18.07
CA THR A 172 -12.39 -32.97 19.34
C THR A 172 -11.26 -31.95 19.26
N PRO A 173 -11.35 -30.82 19.98
CA PRO A 173 -10.28 -29.85 20.03
C PRO A 173 -9.01 -30.45 20.64
N ARG A 174 -7.83 -30.06 20.11
CA ARG A 174 -6.55 -30.61 20.57
C ARG A 174 -6.09 -30.10 21.93
N ARG A 175 -6.75 -29.06 22.48
CA ARG A 175 -6.44 -28.58 23.83
C ARG A 175 -6.71 -29.67 24.86
N PRO A 176 -5.79 -29.93 25.80
CA PRO A 176 -5.98 -30.92 26.86
C PRO A 176 -7.28 -30.69 27.64
N GLY A 177 -8.01 -31.77 27.92
CA GLY A 177 -9.27 -31.73 28.65
C GLY A 177 -10.50 -31.28 27.84
N SER A 178 -10.35 -31.01 26.53
CA SER A 178 -11.48 -30.71 25.65
C SER A 178 -12.38 -31.95 25.46
N ARG A 179 -13.69 -31.73 25.39
CA ARG A 179 -14.67 -32.78 25.10
C ARG A 179 -14.94 -32.85 23.61
N THR A 180 -15.30 -34.03 23.13
CA THR A 180 -15.85 -34.17 21.78
C THR A 180 -17.21 -33.52 21.72
N GLU A 181 -17.39 -32.64 20.75
CA GLU A 181 -18.66 -32.02 20.42
C GLU A 181 -19.28 -32.74 19.22
N THR A 182 -20.61 -32.76 19.13
CA THR A 182 -21.34 -33.38 18.04
C THR A 182 -22.45 -32.48 17.53
N SER A 183 -22.76 -32.58 16.24
CA SER A 183 -23.85 -31.86 15.60
C SER A 183 -24.48 -32.71 14.50
N THR A 184 -25.80 -32.79 14.48
CA THR A 184 -26.57 -33.42 13.40
C THR A 184 -27.23 -32.34 12.57
N GLN A 185 -26.93 -32.32 11.28
CA GLN A 185 -27.44 -31.33 10.34
C GLN A 185 -27.40 -31.90 8.92
N SER A 186 -28.12 -31.28 7.99
CA SER A 186 -28.08 -31.66 6.57
C SER A 186 -26.64 -31.77 6.06
N CYS A 187 -26.34 -32.84 5.35
CA CYS A 187 -25.03 -33.08 4.73
C CYS A 187 -24.61 -31.95 3.77
N ALA A 188 -25.57 -31.22 3.19
CA ALA A 188 -25.33 -30.08 2.32
C ALA A 188 -24.96 -28.79 3.07
N THR A 189 -25.21 -28.73 4.38
CA THR A 189 -24.92 -27.55 5.21
C THR A 189 -23.50 -27.66 5.78
N PRO A 190 -22.62 -26.66 5.55
CA PRO A 190 -21.29 -26.65 6.14
C PRO A 190 -21.35 -26.69 7.68
N LEU A 191 -20.54 -27.54 8.30
CA LEU A 191 -20.25 -27.48 9.74
C LEU A 191 -19.48 -26.21 10.04
N LYS A 192 -19.94 -25.45 11.03
CA LYS A 192 -19.25 -24.27 11.53
C LYS A 192 -18.71 -24.54 12.92
N ILE A 193 -17.38 -24.57 13.05
CA ILE A 193 -16.72 -24.58 14.36
C ILE A 193 -16.42 -23.14 14.72
N THR A 194 -17.20 -22.58 15.65
CA THR A 194 -17.17 -21.14 15.99
C THR A 194 -15.87 -20.71 16.63
N ARG A 195 -15.29 -21.56 17.50
CA ARG A 195 -14.05 -21.29 18.24
C ARG A 195 -13.08 -22.46 18.16
N LEU A 196 -12.55 -22.73 16.97
CA LEU A 196 -11.46 -23.68 16.80
C LEU A 196 -10.20 -23.15 17.51
N PRO A 197 -9.65 -23.85 18.51
CA PRO A 197 -8.58 -23.28 19.33
C PRO A 197 -7.31 -22.93 18.55
N TYR A 198 -6.71 -21.80 18.90
CA TYR A 198 -5.35 -21.44 18.50
C TYR A 198 -4.43 -21.34 19.71
N ALA A 199 -3.19 -21.76 19.53
CA ALA A 199 -2.09 -21.63 20.47
C ALA A 199 -0.77 -21.53 19.69
N VAL A 200 0.21 -20.81 20.26
CA VAL A 200 1.55 -20.71 19.66
C VAL A 200 2.19 -22.11 19.52
N ASP A 201 1.95 -22.99 20.49
CA ASP A 201 2.22 -24.41 20.33
C ASP A 201 1.18 -25.03 19.40
N ARG A 202 1.62 -25.35 18.17
CA ARG A 202 0.79 -25.93 17.12
C ARG A 202 0.18 -27.27 17.52
N SER A 203 0.79 -28.01 18.44
CA SER A 203 0.23 -29.30 18.92
C SER A 203 -1.09 -29.13 19.67
N LEU A 204 -1.30 -27.96 20.28
CA LEU A 204 -2.50 -27.59 21.05
C LEU A 204 -3.56 -26.85 20.21
N SER A 205 -3.25 -26.57 18.94
CA SER A 205 -4.15 -25.85 18.02
C SER A 205 -5.01 -26.80 17.21
N GLY A 206 -6.21 -26.34 16.82
CA GLY A 206 -7.09 -27.08 15.92
C GLY A 206 -7.90 -28.19 16.59
N ALA A 207 -8.43 -29.08 15.75
CA ALA A 207 -9.25 -30.21 16.15
C ALA A 207 -9.08 -31.39 15.18
N SER A 208 -9.42 -32.60 15.63
CA SER A 208 -9.78 -33.71 14.74
C SER A 208 -11.27 -33.64 14.43
N VAL A 209 -11.66 -33.81 13.17
CA VAL A 209 -13.05 -33.70 12.71
C VAL A 209 -13.47 -34.98 11.99
N GLN A 210 -14.63 -35.51 12.36
CA GLN A 210 -15.27 -36.65 11.69
C GLN A 210 -16.68 -36.29 11.25
N VAL A 211 -17.14 -36.96 10.20
CA VAL A 211 -18.53 -36.93 9.76
C VAL A 211 -18.99 -38.33 9.40
N LYS A 212 -20.08 -38.76 10.03
CA LYS A 212 -20.78 -39.99 9.68
C LYS A 212 -21.87 -39.68 8.67
N LEU A 213 -21.77 -40.32 7.51
CA LEU A 213 -22.71 -40.23 6.40
C LEU A 213 -23.96 -41.10 6.65
N PRO A 214 -25.08 -40.84 5.93
CA PRO A 214 -26.32 -41.61 6.05
C PRO A 214 -26.16 -43.12 5.77
N ASP A 215 -25.22 -43.48 4.89
CA ASP A 215 -24.90 -44.87 4.53
C ASP A 215 -24.01 -45.59 5.56
N GLY A 216 -23.66 -44.91 6.66
CA GLY A 216 -22.84 -45.45 7.74
C GLY A 216 -21.33 -45.26 7.56
N ARG A 217 -20.84 -44.78 6.40
CA ARG A 217 -19.43 -44.45 6.21
C ARG A 217 -19.04 -43.26 7.12
N THR A 218 -17.82 -43.26 7.62
CA THR A 218 -17.25 -42.14 8.38
C THR A 218 -16.06 -41.57 7.63
N LEU A 219 -16.11 -40.27 7.35
CA LEU A 219 -14.99 -39.49 6.81
C LEU A 219 -14.30 -38.77 7.97
N ASN A 220 -12.99 -38.58 7.88
CA ASN A 220 -12.18 -38.01 8.96
C ASN A 220 -11.10 -37.07 8.41
N ASP A 221 -10.92 -35.92 9.05
CA ASP A 221 -9.74 -35.07 8.94
C ASP A 221 -9.13 -34.92 10.35
N PRO A 222 -8.03 -35.63 10.66
CA PRO A 222 -7.40 -35.55 11.97
C PRO A 222 -6.64 -34.24 12.20
N GLN A 223 -6.48 -33.37 11.19
CA GLN A 223 -5.59 -32.21 11.21
C GLN A 223 -6.23 -30.89 10.72
N VAL A 224 -7.43 -30.58 11.20
CA VAL A 224 -8.02 -29.24 11.00
C VAL A 224 -7.32 -28.23 11.91
N VAL A 225 -6.23 -27.64 11.42
CA VAL A 225 -5.38 -26.68 12.14
C VAL A 225 -5.12 -25.47 11.25
N VAL A 226 -5.54 -24.29 11.70
CA VAL A 226 -5.33 -23.03 10.98
C VAL A 226 -3.84 -22.67 10.95
N GLU A 227 -3.33 -22.37 9.76
CA GLU A 227 -2.02 -21.73 9.59
C GLU A 227 -2.18 -20.24 9.89
N ASP A 228 -1.85 -19.81 11.11
CA ASP A 228 -1.92 -18.38 11.47
C ASP A 228 -0.53 -17.73 11.41
N LEU A 229 -0.37 -16.72 10.55
CA LEU A 229 0.88 -15.98 10.37
C LEU A 229 0.77 -14.55 10.88
N PHE A 230 1.79 -14.09 11.61
CA PHE A 230 1.94 -12.71 12.05
C PHE A 230 3.01 -11.98 11.24
N ILE A 231 2.57 -11.05 10.41
CA ILE A 231 3.41 -10.24 9.53
C ILE A 231 3.45 -8.80 10.05
N VAL A 232 4.65 -8.24 10.15
CA VAL A 232 4.85 -6.84 10.54
C VAL A 232 5.44 -6.08 9.37
N ALA A 233 5.01 -4.84 9.17
CA ALA A 233 5.62 -3.93 8.20
C ALA A 233 6.06 -2.65 8.90
N LEU A 234 7.33 -2.30 8.76
CA LEU A 234 7.92 -1.05 9.22
C LEU A 234 8.46 -0.28 8.03
N GLY A 235 8.53 1.04 8.13
CA GLY A 235 9.18 1.81 7.07
C GLY A 235 8.65 3.22 6.89
N ASP A 236 8.96 3.76 5.72
CA ASP A 236 8.68 5.13 5.30
C ASP A 236 7.41 5.25 4.45
N SER A 237 7.38 6.28 3.59
CA SER A 237 6.28 6.65 2.71
C SER A 237 5.94 5.59 1.66
N PHE A 238 6.94 4.81 1.22
CA PHE A 238 6.72 3.74 0.25
C PHE A 238 5.97 2.56 0.89
N ALA A 239 6.34 2.15 2.11
CA ALA A 239 5.61 1.12 2.83
C ALA A 239 4.27 1.63 3.40
N SER A 240 4.12 2.94 3.66
CA SER A 240 2.86 3.50 4.17
C SER A 240 1.76 3.53 3.11
N GLY A 241 2.12 3.61 1.82
CA GLY A 241 1.17 3.82 0.73
C GLY A 241 0.83 5.30 0.50
N GLU A 242 1.77 6.19 0.81
CA GLU A 242 1.70 7.63 0.51
C GLU A 242 1.17 7.86 -0.92
N SER A 243 0.42 8.95 -1.13
CA SER A 243 -0.25 9.32 -2.38
C SER A 243 -1.52 8.55 -2.75
N ASN A 244 -1.87 7.52 -1.99
CA ASN A 244 -3.03 6.69 -2.23
C ASN A 244 -3.92 6.69 -0.97
N PRO A 245 -4.65 7.77 -0.65
CA PRO A 245 -5.61 7.74 0.45
C PRO A 245 -6.61 6.59 0.25
N ASP A 246 -7.24 6.09 1.31
CA ASP A 246 -8.26 5.05 1.18
C ASP A 246 -9.56 5.61 0.58
N VAL A 247 -9.84 6.90 0.82
CA VAL A 247 -10.87 7.68 0.13
C VAL A 247 -10.21 8.94 -0.44
N PRO A 248 -10.18 9.11 -1.78
CA PRO A 248 -9.63 10.29 -2.42
C PRO A 248 -10.58 11.49 -2.27
N VAL A 249 -10.08 12.68 -2.54
CA VAL A 249 -10.95 13.86 -2.69
C VAL A 249 -11.73 13.79 -4.00
N THR A 250 -12.81 14.56 -4.08
CA THR A 250 -13.54 14.82 -5.34
C THR A 250 -13.61 16.31 -5.60
N PHE A 251 -13.71 16.69 -6.87
CA PHE A 251 -13.71 18.10 -7.29
C PHE A 251 -15.04 18.49 -7.92
N SER A 252 -15.36 19.78 -7.80
CA SER A 252 -16.50 20.38 -8.48
C SER A 252 -16.30 20.32 -9.99
N ALA A 253 -17.37 20.11 -10.74
CA ALA A 253 -17.32 20.23 -12.19
C ALA A 253 -17.24 21.69 -12.67
N VAL A 254 -17.61 22.65 -11.81
CA VAL A 254 -17.86 24.04 -12.22
C VAL A 254 -17.31 25.11 -11.26
N ARG A 255 -16.79 24.75 -10.09
CA ARG A 255 -16.27 25.70 -9.09
C ARG A 255 -14.74 25.67 -9.03
N GLU A 256 -14.15 26.86 -8.96
CA GLU A 256 -12.71 27.07 -8.77
C GLU A 256 -12.44 27.62 -7.36
N MET A 257 -11.20 27.43 -6.91
CA MET A 257 -10.65 28.03 -5.70
C MET A 257 -9.49 28.93 -6.12
N VAL A 258 -9.55 30.19 -5.68
CA VAL A 258 -8.50 31.16 -5.95
C VAL A 258 -7.55 31.21 -4.77
N TYR A 259 -6.31 30.82 -4.99
CA TYR A 259 -5.25 30.84 -4.00
C TYR A 259 -4.59 32.24 -3.96
N ASP A 260 -5.33 33.20 -3.40
CA ASP A 260 -4.85 34.54 -3.12
C ASP A 260 -5.29 35.02 -1.71
N PRO A 261 -4.35 35.28 -0.78
CA PRO A 261 -4.69 35.72 0.57
C PRO A 261 -5.35 37.10 0.63
N THR A 262 -5.28 37.91 -0.44
CA THR A 262 -5.93 39.23 -0.49
C THR A 262 -7.45 39.14 -0.58
N LEU A 263 -8.00 38.06 -1.13
CA LEU A 263 -9.45 37.84 -1.26
C LEU A 263 -10.17 37.76 0.09
N MET A 264 -9.49 37.22 1.11
CA MET A 264 -10.03 37.17 2.47
C MET A 264 -10.20 38.56 3.09
N ARG A 265 -9.41 39.56 2.66
CA ARG A 265 -9.51 40.94 3.16
C ARG A 265 -10.67 41.70 2.51
N GLU A 266 -10.99 41.41 1.25
CA GLU A 266 -12.06 42.08 0.51
C GLU A 266 -13.47 41.56 0.87
N GLU A 267 -13.63 40.27 1.18
CA GLU A 267 -14.91 39.73 1.67
C GLU A 267 -15.27 40.27 3.06
N MET A 268 -14.28 40.49 3.94
CA MET A 268 -14.51 41.18 5.22
C MET A 268 -15.00 42.63 5.03
N ALA A 269 -14.66 43.26 3.91
CA ALA A 269 -15.09 44.62 3.58
C ALA A 269 -16.42 44.69 2.82
N THR A 270 -16.93 43.58 2.26
CA THR A 270 -18.12 43.60 1.38
C THR A 270 -19.16 42.53 1.76
N ARG A 271 -20.27 42.97 2.39
CA ARG A 271 -21.47 42.14 2.63
C ARG A 271 -22.35 41.98 1.37
N SER A 272 -21.77 41.67 0.21
CA SER A 272 -22.51 41.55 -1.06
C SER A 272 -22.29 40.20 -1.72
N THR A 273 -23.37 39.42 -1.82
CA THR A 273 -23.42 38.10 -2.46
C THR A 273 -23.11 38.12 -3.96
N ALA A 274 -22.34 37.12 -4.39
CA ALA A 274 -22.27 36.51 -5.73
C ALA A 274 -21.66 37.29 -6.92
N LYS A 275 -21.54 38.63 -6.93
CA LYS A 275 -21.06 39.36 -8.13
C LYS A 275 -19.60 39.86 -8.10
N SER A 276 -18.85 39.63 -7.02
CA SER A 276 -17.52 40.25 -6.83
C SER A 276 -16.35 39.43 -7.41
N LEU A 277 -16.44 38.10 -7.43
CA LEU A 277 -15.30 37.23 -7.79
C LEU A 277 -14.83 37.37 -9.25
N GLN A 278 -15.69 37.83 -10.16
CA GLN A 278 -15.35 38.04 -11.58
C GLN A 278 -14.51 39.30 -11.85
N LYS A 279 -14.37 40.22 -10.87
CA LYS A 279 -13.65 41.49 -11.05
C LYS A 279 -12.18 41.48 -10.60
N LEU A 280 -11.69 40.36 -10.07
CA LEU A 280 -10.34 40.27 -9.48
C LEU A 280 -9.32 39.55 -10.36
N THR A 281 -9.73 38.99 -11.50
CA THR A 281 -8.80 38.52 -12.53
C THR A 281 -8.32 39.70 -13.38
N PRO A 282 -6.99 39.97 -13.46
CA PRO A 282 -6.45 40.96 -14.39
C PRO A 282 -6.90 40.67 -15.82
N ALA A 283 -6.95 41.71 -16.67
CA ALA A 283 -7.20 41.57 -18.11
C ALA A 283 -6.03 40.79 -18.75
N ALA A 284 -6.12 39.47 -18.75
CA ALA A 284 -5.18 38.58 -19.40
C ALA A 284 -5.73 38.17 -20.78
N PRO A 285 -4.84 37.85 -21.75
CA PRO A 285 -5.25 37.54 -23.11
C PRO A 285 -6.21 36.36 -23.16
N ALA A 286 -7.21 36.42 -24.04
CA ALA A 286 -8.04 35.26 -24.36
C ALA A 286 -7.13 34.08 -24.76
N GLY A 287 -7.36 32.90 -24.18
CA GLY A 287 -6.45 31.77 -24.35
C GLY A 287 -5.24 31.79 -23.41
N SER A 288 -5.37 32.39 -22.22
CA SER A 288 -4.46 32.19 -21.06
C SER A 288 -5.24 31.76 -19.80
N PHE A 289 -4.55 31.35 -18.72
CA PHE A 289 -5.14 31.02 -17.42
C PHE A 289 -4.35 31.64 -16.26
N ASP A 290 -4.99 31.82 -15.11
CA ASP A 290 -4.31 32.22 -13.86
C ASP A 290 -3.86 30.98 -13.08
N TYR A 291 -2.57 30.89 -12.72
CA TYR A 291 -2.03 29.81 -11.91
C TYR A 291 -2.64 29.73 -10.51
N LYS A 292 -3.17 30.85 -10.00
CA LYS A 292 -3.87 30.90 -8.70
C LYS A 292 -5.24 30.25 -8.73
N ASN A 293 -5.86 30.13 -9.90
CA ASN A 293 -7.19 29.54 -10.06
C ASN A 293 -7.05 28.04 -10.31
N LEU A 294 -7.51 27.25 -9.36
CA LEU A 294 -7.40 25.79 -9.38
C LEU A 294 -8.76 25.14 -9.10
N PRO A 295 -8.92 23.85 -9.46
CA PRO A 295 -10.14 23.10 -9.13
C PRO A 295 -10.47 23.18 -7.64
N ARG A 296 -11.72 23.51 -7.30
CA ARG A 296 -12.22 23.46 -5.93
C ARG A 296 -12.74 22.05 -5.63
N ARG A 297 -12.45 21.54 -4.43
CA ARG A 297 -13.08 20.31 -3.92
C ARG A 297 -14.60 20.42 -3.96
N LYS A 298 -15.28 19.34 -4.31
CA LYS A 298 -16.74 19.26 -4.23
C LYS A 298 -17.14 19.28 -2.76
N LEU A 299 -17.85 20.33 -2.35
CA LEU A 299 -18.33 20.48 -0.97
C LEU A 299 -19.86 20.37 -0.92
N ALA A 300 -20.39 20.19 0.29
CA ALA A 300 -21.83 20.06 0.52
C ALA A 300 -22.65 21.31 0.14
N ASP A 301 -22.04 22.50 0.02
CA ASP A 301 -22.75 23.69 -0.44
C ASP A 301 -23.18 23.56 -1.90
N GLU A 302 -22.35 22.99 -2.76
CA GLU A 302 -22.68 22.76 -4.16
C GLU A 302 -23.84 21.78 -4.31
N GLU A 303 -23.89 20.74 -3.48
CA GLU A 303 -24.98 19.76 -3.48
C GLU A 303 -26.30 20.35 -2.99
N GLN A 304 -26.24 21.44 -2.21
CA GLN A 304 -27.38 22.16 -1.67
C GLN A 304 -27.71 23.42 -2.48
N GLU A 305 -27.02 23.65 -3.61
CA GLU A 305 -27.13 24.88 -4.41
C GLU A 305 -26.85 26.17 -3.60
N LEU A 306 -26.01 26.06 -2.58
CA LEU A 306 -25.56 27.14 -1.71
C LEU A 306 -24.15 27.63 -2.08
N TYR A 307 -23.82 28.81 -1.55
CA TYR A 307 -22.47 29.37 -1.58
C TYR A 307 -22.07 29.75 -0.16
N PHE A 308 -21.11 29.01 0.41
CA PHE A 308 -20.50 29.42 1.68
C PHE A 308 -19.51 30.57 1.41
N PRO A 309 -19.60 31.71 2.13
CA PRO A 309 -18.59 32.76 2.05
C PRO A 309 -17.20 32.20 2.34
N LEU A 310 -16.17 32.69 1.64
CA LEU A 310 -14.80 32.30 1.94
C LEU A 310 -14.46 32.78 3.35
N ALA A 311 -13.49 32.13 4.00
CA ALA A 311 -13.13 32.41 5.40
C ALA A 311 -14.25 32.21 6.44
N SER A 312 -15.42 31.67 6.07
CA SER A 312 -16.48 31.36 7.03
C SER A 312 -16.24 30.02 7.71
N ALA A 313 -16.67 29.89 8.96
CA ALA A 313 -16.64 28.61 9.69
C ALA A 313 -17.43 27.49 8.97
N GLN A 314 -18.45 27.85 8.19
CA GLN A 314 -19.22 26.91 7.37
C GLN A 314 -18.37 26.37 6.21
N PHE A 315 -17.66 27.26 5.50
CA PHE A 315 -16.71 26.86 4.46
C PHE A 315 -15.62 25.97 5.03
N ASP A 316 -14.97 26.38 6.13
CA ASP A 316 -13.89 25.60 6.77
C ASP A 316 -14.37 24.21 7.17
N LYS A 317 -15.55 24.12 7.78
CA LYS A 317 -16.14 22.83 8.17
C LYS A 317 -16.41 21.95 6.95
N ALA A 318 -16.99 22.50 5.88
CA ALA A 318 -17.31 21.75 4.68
C ALA A 318 -16.05 21.32 3.91
N PHE A 319 -15.05 22.19 3.84
CA PHE A 319 -13.76 21.93 3.21
C PHE A 319 -13.00 20.82 3.94
N ASN A 320 -12.89 20.91 5.27
CA ASN A 320 -12.25 19.88 6.09
C ASN A 320 -13.03 18.54 6.06
N ALA A 321 -14.35 18.57 5.99
CA ALA A 321 -15.16 17.36 5.84
C ALA A 321 -14.94 16.65 4.49
N ALA A 322 -14.53 17.40 3.46
CA ALA A 322 -14.17 16.89 2.14
C ALA A 322 -12.66 16.57 2.00
N ASN A 323 -11.92 16.43 3.10
CA ASN A 323 -10.53 15.95 3.08
C ASN A 323 -10.46 14.49 2.62
N PRO A 324 -9.31 14.04 2.10
CA PRO A 324 -9.10 12.62 1.83
C PRO A 324 -9.16 11.85 3.16
N ARG A 325 -9.50 10.56 3.09
CA ARG A 325 -9.45 9.69 4.27
C ARG A 325 -8.32 8.69 4.11
N TRP A 326 -7.43 8.67 5.10
CA TRP A 326 -6.37 7.70 5.24
C TRP A 326 -6.71 6.72 6.36
N LEU A 327 -6.22 5.49 6.28
CA LEU A 327 -6.20 4.56 7.40
C LEU A 327 -5.51 5.21 8.61
N SER A 328 -4.37 5.89 8.37
CA SER A 328 -3.70 6.74 9.36
C SER A 328 -3.32 8.08 8.74
N PRO A 329 -4.07 9.18 9.01
CA PRO A 329 -3.75 10.50 8.47
C PRO A 329 -2.38 11.01 8.94
N ASP A 330 -2.02 10.81 10.21
CA ASP A 330 -0.75 11.30 10.76
C ASP A 330 0.50 10.60 10.19
N CYS A 331 0.28 9.48 9.51
CA CYS A 331 1.31 8.70 8.82
C CYS A 331 1.11 8.61 7.31
N HIS A 332 0.03 9.17 6.76
CA HIS A 332 -0.49 8.83 5.42
C HIS A 332 -0.37 7.32 5.13
N ARG A 333 -0.84 6.51 6.07
CA ARG A 333 -0.89 5.06 5.92
C ARG A 333 -2.20 4.70 5.22
N SER A 334 -2.11 3.77 4.27
CA SER A 334 -3.23 3.36 3.44
C SER A 334 -3.25 1.85 3.24
N GLN A 335 -4.45 1.30 3.00
CA GLN A 335 -4.61 -0.08 2.54
C GLN A 335 -4.04 -0.30 1.12
N TYR A 336 -3.74 0.77 0.38
CA TYR A 336 -3.02 0.72 -0.89
C TYR A 336 -1.48 0.68 -0.75
N GLY A 337 -0.92 0.50 0.45
CA GLY A 337 0.50 0.17 0.59
C GLY A 337 0.79 -1.27 0.13
N TYR A 338 1.96 -1.53 -0.44
CA TYR A 338 2.36 -2.90 -0.83
C TYR A 338 2.32 -3.90 0.35
N PRO A 339 2.65 -3.55 1.63
CA PRO A 339 2.61 -4.52 2.72
C PRO A 339 1.19 -5.03 3.00
N PHE A 340 0.19 -4.16 2.80
CA PHE A 340 -1.21 -4.51 2.97
C PHE A 340 -1.66 -5.54 1.92
N ARG A 341 -1.29 -5.31 0.67
CA ARG A 341 -1.59 -6.23 -0.44
C ARG A 341 -0.88 -7.56 -0.31
N VAL A 342 0.34 -7.59 0.20
CA VAL A 342 1.04 -8.85 0.52
C VAL A 342 0.25 -9.67 1.54
N GLY A 343 -0.19 -9.05 2.64
CA GLY A 343 -1.01 -9.74 3.65
C GLY A 343 -2.34 -10.26 3.12
N LEU A 344 -3.02 -9.48 2.27
CA LEU A 344 -4.24 -9.91 1.60
C LEU A 344 -4.00 -11.06 0.64
N GLN A 345 -2.98 -10.98 -0.21
CA GLN A 345 -2.70 -12.02 -1.19
C GLN A 345 -2.39 -13.36 -0.52
N LEU A 346 -1.61 -13.35 0.57
CA LEU A 346 -1.34 -14.56 1.35
C LEU A 346 -2.62 -15.15 1.97
N SER A 347 -3.60 -14.31 2.31
CA SER A 347 -4.90 -14.74 2.82
C SER A 347 -5.81 -15.32 1.72
N LEU A 348 -5.67 -14.82 0.48
CA LEU A 348 -6.48 -15.23 -0.68
C LEU A 348 -6.02 -16.55 -1.31
N GLU A 349 -4.76 -16.92 -1.17
CA GLU A 349 -4.20 -18.11 -1.84
C GLU A 349 -4.34 -19.41 -1.05
N ASN A 350 -4.62 -19.35 0.26
CA ASN A 350 -4.74 -20.54 1.11
C ASN A 350 -6.03 -20.47 1.97
N PRO A 351 -7.03 -21.35 1.75
CA PRO A 351 -8.27 -21.36 2.53
C PRO A 351 -8.06 -21.66 4.01
N HIS A 352 -6.97 -22.36 4.36
CA HIS A 352 -6.63 -22.83 5.71
C HIS A 352 -5.80 -21.81 6.51
N ARG A 353 -5.56 -20.63 5.95
CA ARG A 353 -4.67 -19.61 6.52
C ARG A 353 -5.42 -18.44 7.14
N SER A 354 -4.84 -17.89 8.20
CA SER A 354 -5.21 -16.64 8.83
C SER A 354 -3.99 -15.72 8.87
N ILE A 355 -4.11 -14.48 8.40
CA ILE A 355 -3.04 -13.48 8.43
C ILE A 355 -3.39 -12.39 9.42
N THR A 356 -2.48 -12.15 10.36
CA THR A 356 -2.44 -10.95 11.19
C THR A 356 -1.39 -10.01 10.63
N LEU A 357 -1.80 -8.85 10.11
CA LEU A 357 -0.89 -7.81 9.62
C LEU A 357 -0.85 -6.62 10.58
N VAL A 358 0.37 -6.19 10.95
CA VAL A 358 0.62 -4.90 11.61
C VAL A 358 1.55 -4.09 10.74
N SER A 359 1.00 -3.18 9.94
CA SER A 359 1.78 -2.14 9.26
C SER A 359 1.86 -0.88 10.12
N LEU A 360 3.07 -0.53 10.54
CA LEU A 360 3.43 0.68 11.29
C LEU A 360 4.21 1.69 10.45
N ALA A 361 4.44 1.38 9.17
CA ALA A 361 5.09 2.29 8.23
C ALA A 361 4.45 3.68 8.25
N CYS A 362 5.28 4.70 8.19
CA CYS A 362 4.85 6.07 8.41
C CYS A 362 5.62 7.01 7.50
N THR A 363 4.89 7.81 6.74
CA THR A 363 5.49 8.72 5.76
C THR A 363 6.46 9.70 6.42
N GLY A 364 7.60 9.93 5.77
CA GLY A 364 8.69 10.76 6.30
C GLY A 364 9.51 10.11 7.43
N SER A 365 9.32 8.83 7.74
CA SER A 365 10.19 8.13 8.69
C SER A 365 11.60 7.91 8.13
N GLU A 366 12.57 8.12 9.01
CA GLU A 366 13.96 7.70 8.94
C GLU A 366 14.18 6.54 9.94
N VAL A 367 15.37 5.91 9.92
CA VAL A 367 15.75 4.99 10.99
C VAL A 367 15.77 5.70 12.35
N THR A 368 16.33 6.91 12.41
CA THR A 368 16.36 7.74 13.62
C THR A 368 14.97 8.23 14.01
N GLU A 369 14.40 9.17 13.25
CA GLU A 369 13.12 9.80 13.52
C GLU A 369 11.98 8.99 12.87
N GLY A 370 11.07 8.47 13.67
CA GLY A 370 9.96 7.64 13.22
C GLY A 370 10.12 6.17 13.56
N LEU A 371 11.28 5.54 13.30
CA LEU A 371 11.52 4.15 13.73
C LEU A 371 11.94 4.07 15.20
N PHE A 372 13.02 4.77 15.57
CA PHE A 372 13.54 4.80 16.95
C PHE A 372 12.96 5.94 17.78
N LEU A 373 12.79 7.13 17.23
CA LEU A 373 12.24 8.28 17.94
C LEU A 373 10.83 8.59 17.45
N GLU A 374 10.07 9.34 18.24
CA GLU A 374 8.84 9.93 17.74
C GLU A 374 9.16 10.93 16.63
N LYS A 375 8.17 11.19 15.78
CA LYS A 375 8.30 12.17 14.71
C LYS A 375 7.10 13.09 14.64
N LYS A 376 7.22 14.21 13.96
CA LYS A 376 6.06 15.08 13.70
C LYS A 376 4.99 14.33 12.89
N ALA A 377 3.73 14.52 13.27
CA ALA A 377 2.59 14.02 12.51
C ALA A 377 2.48 14.73 11.17
N ARG A 378 1.98 14.00 10.18
CA ARG A 378 1.78 14.50 8.82
C ARG A 378 0.64 15.53 8.80
N GLU A 379 -0.56 15.11 9.15
CA GLU A 379 -1.72 16.01 9.21
C GLU A 379 -1.95 16.61 10.61
N GLY A 380 -1.55 15.92 11.68
CA GLY A 380 -1.84 16.33 13.05
C GLY A 380 -3.32 16.16 13.41
N ALA A 381 -4.01 15.25 12.74
CA ALA A 381 -5.46 15.05 12.83
C ALA A 381 -5.87 14.44 14.18
N GLY A 382 -5.03 13.56 14.74
CA GLY A 382 -5.23 12.96 16.06
C GLY A 382 -4.18 13.40 17.07
N ASN A 383 -2.91 13.49 16.64
CA ASN A 383 -1.78 13.82 17.52
C ASN A 383 -0.78 14.74 16.79
N ALA A 384 -0.13 15.66 17.50
CA ALA A 384 0.93 16.49 16.92
C ALA A 384 2.21 15.68 16.62
N MET A 385 2.45 14.62 17.39
CA MET A 385 3.59 13.71 17.26
C MET A 385 3.09 12.28 17.08
N VAL A 386 3.79 11.52 16.24
CA VAL A 386 3.58 10.09 16.05
C VAL A 386 4.67 9.34 16.81
N ARG A 387 4.25 8.45 17.70
CA ARG A 387 5.17 7.60 18.46
C ARG A 387 6.03 6.73 17.55
N SER A 388 7.23 6.38 18.00
CA SER A 388 8.13 5.56 17.21
C SER A 388 7.52 4.20 16.84
N GLN A 389 7.81 3.70 15.64
CA GLN A 389 7.26 2.44 15.13
C GLN A 389 7.70 1.26 16.00
N LEU A 390 8.94 1.27 16.51
CA LEU A 390 9.42 0.20 17.40
C LEU A 390 8.67 0.20 18.75
N ASP A 391 8.33 1.37 19.31
CA ASP A 391 7.53 1.41 20.54
C ASP A 391 6.09 0.98 20.32
N GLN A 392 5.49 1.38 19.19
CA GLN A 392 4.15 0.92 18.80
C GLN A 392 4.11 -0.60 18.62
N LEU A 393 5.14 -1.20 18.02
CA LEU A 393 5.24 -2.66 17.90
C LEU A 393 5.40 -3.33 19.27
N ALA A 394 6.22 -2.75 20.15
CA ALA A 394 6.37 -3.22 21.52
C ALA A 394 5.06 -3.13 22.32
N ASP A 395 4.20 -2.14 22.06
CA ASP A 395 2.86 -2.02 22.66
C ASP A 395 1.94 -3.16 22.25
N LEU A 396 2.08 -3.63 21.02
CA LEU A 396 1.21 -4.67 20.47
C LEU A 396 1.68 -6.09 20.84
N ILE A 397 3.00 -6.34 20.83
CA ILE A 397 3.57 -7.68 20.98
C ILE A 397 3.83 -8.09 22.43
N CYS A 398 4.03 -7.14 23.36
CA CYS A 398 4.23 -7.47 24.76
C CYS A 398 2.89 -7.81 25.42
N LYS A 399 2.85 -8.86 26.26
CA LYS A 399 1.64 -9.27 27.00
C LYS A 399 1.14 -8.17 27.94
N SER A 400 2.06 -7.40 28.51
CA SER A 400 1.77 -6.21 29.32
C SER A 400 2.85 -5.14 29.14
N PRO A 401 2.54 -3.84 29.32
CA PRO A 401 3.54 -2.79 29.36
C PRO A 401 4.57 -2.97 30.49
N ALA A 402 4.13 -3.48 31.64
CA ALA A 402 5.00 -3.78 32.79
C ALA A 402 6.05 -4.87 32.48
N GLY A 403 5.79 -5.71 31.48
CA GLY A 403 6.73 -6.72 31.00
C GLY A 403 7.96 -6.17 30.27
N ARG A 404 8.03 -4.85 30.00
CA ARG A 404 9.18 -4.21 29.32
C ARG A 404 10.37 -3.95 30.25
N THR A 405 10.99 -5.04 30.71
CA THR A 405 12.08 -4.99 31.69
C THR A 405 13.47 -4.95 31.05
N GLN A 406 13.60 -5.36 29.79
CA GLN A 406 14.89 -5.38 29.10
C GLN A 406 15.18 -4.02 28.49
N ARG A 407 16.36 -3.45 28.77
CA ARG A 407 16.79 -2.19 28.19
C ARG A 407 18.00 -2.40 27.29
N ALA A 408 17.99 -1.71 26.16
CA ALA A 408 19.11 -1.68 25.23
C ALA A 408 19.29 -0.25 24.71
N THR A 409 20.54 0.16 24.55
CA THR A 409 20.91 1.49 24.05
C THR A 409 21.57 1.34 22.70
N TYR A 410 21.09 2.11 21.73
CA TYR A 410 21.55 2.11 20.35
C TYR A 410 22.12 3.48 20.03
N ASN A 411 23.33 3.53 19.50
CA ASN A 411 23.92 4.78 19.04
C ASN A 411 23.46 5.04 17.62
N LEU A 412 22.84 6.20 17.40
CA LEU A 412 22.32 6.59 16.10
C LEU A 412 23.00 7.86 15.63
N PRO A 413 23.65 7.84 14.45
CA PRO A 413 24.10 9.06 13.79
C PRO A 413 22.91 9.95 13.42
N THR A 414 22.99 11.21 13.81
CA THR A 414 21.98 12.25 13.58
C THR A 414 22.66 13.46 12.97
N TYR A 415 21.88 14.25 12.24
CA TYR A 415 22.32 15.49 11.62
C TYR A 415 21.13 16.43 11.57
N ALA A 416 21.40 17.73 11.64
CA ALA A 416 20.38 18.72 11.33
C ALA A 416 20.14 18.74 9.82
N SER A 417 18.89 18.88 9.39
CA SER A 417 18.53 18.97 7.96
C SER A 417 19.41 19.99 7.21
N GLY A 418 20.06 19.55 6.14
CA GLY A 418 20.95 20.35 5.29
C GLY A 418 22.38 20.53 5.84
N SER A 419 22.67 20.02 7.05
CA SER A 419 24.00 20.05 7.65
C SER A 419 24.72 18.73 7.40
N VAL A 420 26.01 18.77 7.06
CA VAL A 420 26.90 17.59 7.00
C VAL A 420 27.57 17.26 8.34
N GLN A 421 27.25 18.02 9.40
CA GLN A 421 27.77 17.75 10.74
C GLN A 421 27.01 16.59 11.39
N VAL A 422 27.74 15.52 11.66
CA VAL A 422 27.21 14.30 12.29
C VAL A 422 27.36 14.38 13.80
N ALA A 423 26.29 14.08 14.52
CA ALA A 423 26.28 13.88 15.96
C ALA A 423 25.74 12.48 16.28
N ASN A 424 26.33 11.82 17.27
CA ASN A 424 25.83 10.53 17.73
C ASN A 424 24.88 10.69 18.91
N MET A 425 23.67 10.15 18.77
CA MET A 425 22.64 10.19 19.81
C MET A 425 22.42 8.78 20.38
N PRO A 426 22.73 8.53 21.67
CA PRO A 426 22.35 7.28 22.31
C PRO A 426 20.84 7.26 22.56
N VAL A 427 20.16 6.25 22.04
CA VAL A 427 18.71 6.05 22.21
C VAL A 427 18.47 4.75 22.96
N THR A 428 17.88 4.86 24.15
CA THR A 428 17.51 3.70 24.97
C THR A 428 16.08 3.27 24.69
N LYS A 429 15.91 1.98 24.39
CA LYS A 429 14.63 1.33 24.22
C LYS A 429 14.37 0.31 25.33
N SER A 430 13.09 0.08 25.59
CA SER A 430 12.62 -0.91 26.57
C SER A 430 11.79 -1.98 25.88
N TRP A 431 12.14 -3.24 26.09
CA TRP A 431 11.60 -4.40 25.42
C TRP A 431 11.07 -5.41 26.44
N CYS A 432 10.10 -6.24 26.03
CA CYS A 432 9.70 -7.39 26.83
C CYS A 432 10.61 -8.59 26.59
N ALA A 433 10.85 -9.33 27.68
CA ALA A 433 11.56 -10.61 27.64
C ALA A 433 10.87 -11.59 26.66
N PRO A 434 11.61 -12.54 26.06
CA PRO A 434 11.05 -13.47 25.07
C PRO A 434 9.78 -14.21 25.52
N ASN A 435 9.70 -14.63 26.78
CA ASN A 435 8.53 -15.30 27.37
C ASN A 435 7.34 -14.35 27.64
N GLU A 436 7.57 -13.04 27.67
CA GLU A 436 6.56 -11.98 27.81
C GLU A 436 6.04 -11.45 26.46
N ARG A 437 6.55 -11.99 25.35
CA ARG A 437 6.01 -11.74 24.01
C ARG A 437 4.77 -12.60 23.79
N LYS A 438 3.79 -12.06 23.10
CA LYS A 438 2.54 -12.75 22.75
C LYS A 438 2.79 -13.94 21.81
N ARG A 439 3.60 -13.74 20.77
CA ARG A 439 3.95 -14.73 19.74
C ARG A 439 5.14 -14.26 18.90
N PRO A 440 5.81 -15.15 18.12
CA PRO A 440 6.84 -14.73 17.17
C PRO A 440 6.25 -13.94 15.98
N ILE A 441 7.09 -13.10 15.37
CA ILE A 441 6.85 -12.51 14.05
C ILE A 441 7.35 -13.49 13.00
N ASP A 442 6.49 -13.87 12.06
CA ASP A 442 6.81 -14.86 11.03
C ASP A 442 7.68 -14.26 9.93
N THR A 443 7.40 -13.02 9.53
CA THR A 443 8.19 -12.23 8.57
C THR A 443 7.98 -10.73 8.81
N LEU A 444 9.02 -9.94 8.57
CA LEU A 444 8.99 -8.48 8.65
C LEU A 444 9.25 -7.87 7.27
N LEU A 445 8.37 -6.98 6.83
CA LEU A 445 8.51 -6.18 5.62
C LEU A 445 9.11 -4.82 5.99
N LEU A 446 10.11 -4.37 5.23
CA LEU A 446 10.83 -3.13 5.51
C LEU A 446 11.00 -2.28 4.24
N SER A 447 10.69 -0.99 4.31
CA SER A 447 11.12 0.03 3.34
C SER A 447 11.69 1.21 4.11
N ILE A 448 13.00 1.39 4.09
CA ILE A 448 13.66 2.48 4.82
C ILE A 448 15.02 2.83 4.20
N GLY A 449 15.48 4.06 4.44
CA GLY A 449 16.80 4.55 4.02
C GLY A 449 16.72 5.74 3.06
N GLY A 450 15.62 5.91 2.32
CA GLY A 450 15.46 7.01 1.36
C GLY A 450 15.38 8.37 2.04
N ASN A 451 14.63 8.49 3.14
CA ASN A 451 14.59 9.73 3.92
C ASN A 451 15.91 9.96 4.67
N ASP A 452 16.56 8.89 5.14
CA ASP A 452 17.88 8.92 5.79
C ASP A 452 19.01 9.43 4.86
N VAL A 453 18.75 9.63 3.57
CA VAL A 453 19.69 10.25 2.64
C VAL A 453 19.14 11.53 1.99
N GLY A 454 18.01 12.04 2.48
CA GLY A 454 17.42 13.28 1.96
C GLY A 454 16.80 13.14 0.56
N PHE A 455 16.20 12.00 0.23
CA PHE A 455 15.56 11.80 -1.09
C PHE A 455 14.50 12.85 -1.43
N SER A 456 13.59 13.15 -0.49
CA SER A 456 12.53 14.14 -0.72
C SER A 456 13.07 15.52 -1.14
N PRO A 457 14.03 16.13 -0.42
CA PRO A 457 14.63 17.38 -0.84
C PRO A 457 15.45 17.28 -2.16
N LEU A 458 16.09 16.15 -2.47
CA LEU A 458 16.70 15.94 -3.79
C LEU A 458 15.68 16.01 -4.93
N MET A 459 14.47 15.49 -4.71
CA MET A 459 13.43 15.54 -5.73
C MET A 459 12.84 16.95 -5.90
N VAL A 460 12.73 17.71 -4.82
CA VAL A 460 12.42 19.14 -4.90
C VAL A 460 13.51 19.90 -5.66
N TYR A 461 14.79 19.56 -5.45
CA TYR A 461 15.91 20.14 -6.19
C TYR A 461 15.80 19.88 -7.71
N ALA A 462 15.42 18.67 -8.11
CA ALA A 462 15.20 18.33 -9.52
C ALA A 462 13.98 19.06 -10.14
N MET A 463 12.98 19.43 -9.34
CA MET A 463 11.71 20.03 -9.77
C MET A 463 11.60 21.54 -9.63
N THR A 464 12.70 22.24 -9.34
CA THR A 464 12.72 23.70 -9.19
C THR A 464 13.88 24.31 -9.97
N GLU A 465 13.78 25.57 -10.38
CA GLU A 465 14.86 26.27 -11.10
C GLU A 465 15.92 26.81 -10.14
N SER A 466 15.51 27.25 -8.95
CA SER A 466 16.38 27.81 -7.92
C SER A 466 15.95 27.40 -6.52
N ALA A 467 16.92 27.41 -5.61
CA ALA A 467 16.69 27.23 -4.18
C ALA A 467 15.71 28.26 -3.57
N GLY A 468 15.53 29.41 -4.21
CA GLY A 468 14.62 30.45 -3.74
C GLY A 468 13.15 30.16 -4.06
N ASP A 469 12.87 29.34 -5.07
CA ASP A 469 11.54 29.28 -5.69
C ASP A 469 10.45 28.73 -4.78
N LEU A 470 10.82 27.86 -3.84
CA LEU A 470 9.94 27.29 -2.83
C LEU A 470 10.45 27.55 -1.41
N ALA A 471 11.27 28.59 -1.22
CA ALA A 471 11.92 28.86 0.06
C ALA A 471 10.97 28.97 1.27
N PRO A 472 9.79 29.61 1.16
CA PRO A 472 8.82 29.66 2.24
C PRO A 472 8.21 28.28 2.56
N ILE A 473 8.11 27.40 1.56
CA ILE A 473 7.56 26.04 1.69
C ILE A 473 8.61 25.08 2.24
N ALA A 474 9.88 25.27 1.90
CA ALA A 474 10.97 24.45 2.43
C ALA A 474 11.12 24.57 3.95
N ASN A 475 10.78 25.71 4.55
CA ASN A 475 10.69 25.84 6.01
C ASN A 475 9.57 24.98 6.62
N LEU A 476 8.52 24.67 5.86
CA LEU A 476 7.38 23.86 6.28
C LEU A 476 7.52 22.36 5.90
N LEU A 477 8.25 22.06 4.82
CA LEU A 477 8.65 20.72 4.38
C LEU A 477 9.86 20.15 5.15
N GLY A 478 10.33 20.81 6.22
CA GLY A 478 11.39 20.28 7.09
C GLY A 478 12.75 20.98 7.04
N LYS A 479 12.78 22.27 6.69
CA LYS A 479 13.96 23.15 6.56
C LYS A 479 14.94 22.76 5.43
N GLN A 480 15.29 23.81 4.67
CA GLN A 480 16.51 24.07 3.89
C GLN A 480 16.54 23.67 2.40
N ILE A 481 16.64 24.72 1.55
CA ILE A 481 16.72 24.62 0.09
C ILE A 481 18.17 24.56 -0.41
N ARG A 482 19.03 23.86 0.34
CA ARG A 482 20.44 23.65 -0.02
C ARG A 482 20.80 22.16 0.06
N PHE A 483 19.91 21.30 -0.39
CA PHE A 483 20.22 19.89 -0.62
C PHE A 483 20.79 19.75 -2.03
N SER A 484 22.11 19.81 -2.15
CA SER A 484 22.81 19.24 -3.31
C SER A 484 22.96 17.73 -3.10
N PRO A 485 23.23 16.96 -4.16
CA PRO A 485 23.67 15.57 -4.05
C PRO A 485 24.81 15.34 -3.05
N ASP A 486 25.65 16.33 -2.75
CA ASP A 486 26.76 16.21 -1.80
C ASP A 486 26.29 16.01 -0.35
N VAL A 487 25.21 16.69 0.06
CA VAL A 487 24.63 16.50 1.40
C VAL A 487 24.10 15.07 1.52
N SER A 488 23.41 14.58 0.49
CA SER A 488 22.90 13.22 0.44
C SER A 488 24.01 12.16 0.44
N ARG A 489 25.15 12.45 -0.19
CA ARG A 489 26.36 11.60 -0.10
C ARG A 489 26.90 11.52 1.32
N ALA A 490 27.01 12.65 2.02
CA ALA A 490 27.42 12.67 3.42
C ALA A 490 26.45 11.89 4.33
N TYR A 491 25.15 11.92 4.02
CA TYR A 491 24.15 11.16 4.78
C TYR A 491 24.22 9.66 4.50
N MET A 492 24.47 9.29 3.25
CA MET A 492 24.67 7.90 2.83
C MET A 492 25.85 7.24 3.55
N GLU A 493 26.89 7.99 3.92
CA GLU A 493 28.01 7.50 4.73
C GLU A 493 27.61 7.06 6.14
N GLN A 494 26.48 7.57 6.67
CA GLN A 494 25.98 7.27 8.01
C GLN A 494 24.90 6.18 8.02
N LEU A 495 24.42 5.76 6.85
CA LEU A 495 23.27 4.87 6.72
C LEU A 495 23.56 3.48 7.28
N ASP A 496 24.77 2.95 7.09
CA ASP A 496 25.11 1.60 7.55
C ASP A 496 25.12 1.48 9.08
N GLU A 497 25.59 2.49 9.80
CA GLU A 497 25.52 2.54 11.27
C GLU A 497 24.07 2.57 11.77
N ARG A 498 23.21 3.37 11.13
CA ARG A 498 21.76 3.37 11.42
C ARG A 498 21.15 1.98 11.18
N MET A 499 21.53 1.32 10.10
CA MET A 499 21.02 -0.01 9.77
C MET A 499 21.54 -1.12 10.71
N VAL A 500 22.75 -0.97 11.29
CA VAL A 500 23.22 -1.81 12.40
C VAL A 500 22.30 -1.69 13.61
N ALA A 501 21.99 -0.45 14.03
CA ALA A 501 21.09 -0.21 15.14
C ALA A 501 19.70 -0.83 14.90
N LEU A 502 19.14 -0.66 13.70
CA LEU A 502 17.85 -1.26 13.34
C LEU A 502 17.89 -2.80 13.40
N ARG A 503 18.91 -3.44 12.81
CA ARG A 503 19.10 -4.90 12.89
C ARG A 503 19.11 -5.39 14.34
N ASP A 504 19.89 -4.72 15.18
CA ASP A 504 20.06 -5.11 16.58
C ASP A 504 18.77 -4.88 17.38
N ALA A 505 18.05 -3.76 17.17
CA ALA A 505 16.76 -3.53 17.80
C ALA A 505 15.69 -4.54 17.39
N LEU A 506 15.65 -4.97 16.13
CA LEU A 506 14.72 -6.00 15.66
C LEU A 506 15.00 -7.36 16.32
N ARG A 507 16.29 -7.72 16.46
CA ARG A 507 16.70 -8.93 17.17
C ARG A 507 16.37 -8.84 18.66
N ASP A 508 16.82 -7.79 19.33
CA ASP A 508 16.74 -7.66 20.78
C ASP A 508 15.28 -7.51 21.24
N GLY A 509 14.53 -6.60 20.58
CA GLY A 509 13.16 -6.28 20.96
C GLY A 509 12.13 -7.33 20.58
N PHE A 510 12.30 -7.95 19.41
CA PHE A 510 11.26 -8.77 18.79
C PHE A 510 11.70 -10.19 18.43
N GLY A 511 12.98 -10.53 18.58
CA GLY A 511 13.50 -11.86 18.23
C GLY A 511 13.45 -12.15 16.73
N VAL A 512 13.40 -11.11 15.90
CA VAL A 512 13.36 -11.25 14.44
C VAL A 512 14.77 -11.53 13.96
N ALA A 513 15.00 -12.74 13.44
CA ALA A 513 16.25 -13.07 12.78
C ALA A 513 16.41 -12.22 11.50
N PRO A 514 17.61 -11.72 11.16
CA PRO A 514 17.79 -10.87 9.99
C PRO A 514 17.27 -11.48 8.68
N ALA A 515 17.40 -12.80 8.50
CA ALA A 515 16.91 -13.51 7.33
C ALA A 515 15.37 -13.48 7.16
N LYS A 516 14.62 -13.10 8.20
CA LYS A 516 13.16 -12.90 8.16
C LYS A 516 12.75 -11.45 7.82
N VAL A 517 13.71 -10.56 7.63
CA VAL A 517 13.48 -9.16 7.23
C VAL A 517 13.62 -9.06 5.72
N LEU A 518 12.52 -8.70 5.06
CA LEU A 518 12.46 -8.46 3.63
C LEU A 518 12.46 -6.95 3.38
N GLN A 519 13.62 -6.42 3.00
CA GLN A 519 13.79 -5.01 2.66
C GLN A 519 13.47 -4.80 1.18
N THR A 520 12.52 -3.93 0.88
CA THR A 520 12.13 -3.60 -0.50
C THR A 520 12.95 -2.42 -1.00
N ALA A 521 13.60 -2.55 -2.15
CA ALA A 521 14.30 -1.44 -2.79
C ALA A 521 13.30 -0.45 -3.41
N TYR A 522 13.68 0.83 -3.51
CA TYR A 522 12.86 1.85 -4.16
C TYR A 522 12.85 1.69 -5.69
N GLU A 523 11.78 2.14 -6.32
CA GLU A 523 11.57 2.01 -7.76
C GLU A 523 12.21 3.16 -8.56
N PRO A 524 12.73 2.90 -9.78
CA PRO A 524 13.20 3.94 -10.69
C PRO A 524 12.05 4.88 -11.11
N ILE A 525 12.18 6.16 -10.75
CA ILE A 525 11.16 7.19 -11.00
C ILE A 525 11.49 8.09 -12.19
N GLN A 526 12.76 8.19 -12.54
CA GLN A 526 13.33 9.21 -13.41
C GLN A 526 13.04 9.03 -14.91
N PHE A 527 12.35 7.96 -15.31
CA PHE A 527 12.26 7.55 -16.72
C PHE A 527 10.90 7.86 -17.37
N ASP A 528 10.94 8.18 -18.66
CA ASP A 528 9.77 8.28 -19.53
C ASP A 528 9.35 6.92 -20.12
N GLU A 529 8.38 6.92 -21.01
CA GLU A 529 7.87 5.71 -21.66
C GLU A 529 8.85 5.01 -22.61
N THR A 530 9.93 5.69 -22.99
CA THR A 530 11.00 5.14 -23.84
C THR A 530 12.15 4.58 -23.00
N GLY A 531 12.21 4.93 -21.72
CA GLY A 531 13.32 4.65 -20.81
C GLY A 531 14.38 5.75 -20.78
N ALA A 532 14.11 6.90 -21.40
CA ALA A 532 14.97 8.08 -21.32
C ALA A 532 14.67 8.88 -20.05
N LEU A 533 15.61 9.72 -19.62
CA LEU A 533 15.39 10.61 -18.48
C LEU A 533 14.27 11.62 -18.75
N CYS A 534 13.42 11.82 -17.76
CA CYS A 534 12.41 12.88 -17.74
C CYS A 534 13.03 14.28 -17.91
N GLY A 535 12.19 15.26 -18.26
CA GLY A 535 12.59 16.66 -18.44
C GLY A 535 12.63 17.14 -19.90
N ALA A 536 12.27 16.29 -20.87
CA ALA A 536 12.05 16.73 -22.25
C ALA A 536 10.87 17.73 -22.37
N GLN A 537 9.83 17.52 -21.56
CA GLN A 537 8.75 18.49 -21.30
C GLN A 537 8.79 18.85 -19.81
N PRO A 538 9.44 19.97 -19.42
CA PRO A 538 9.74 20.26 -18.02
C PRO A 538 8.52 20.41 -17.09
N THR A 539 7.35 20.76 -17.62
CA THR A 539 6.12 21.00 -16.84
C THR A 539 5.12 19.85 -16.90
N LEU A 540 5.43 18.74 -17.59
CA LEU A 540 4.51 17.62 -17.78
C LEU A 540 4.07 17.00 -16.45
N GLY A 541 2.83 17.28 -16.02
CA GLY A 541 2.29 16.84 -14.73
C GLY A 541 2.70 17.69 -13.51
N LEU A 542 3.37 18.82 -13.73
CA LEU A 542 3.91 19.68 -12.66
C LEU A 542 3.23 21.07 -12.61
N ASP A 543 2.36 21.40 -13.56
CA ASP A 543 1.81 22.75 -13.76
C ASP A 543 0.69 23.18 -12.78
N VAL A 544 0.48 22.45 -11.67
CA VAL A 544 -0.29 22.91 -10.50
C VAL A 544 0.20 24.25 -9.98
N HIS A 545 1.51 24.51 -10.07
CA HIS A 545 2.12 25.78 -9.69
C HIS A 545 3.28 26.15 -10.63
N LYS A 546 3.37 27.43 -11.01
CA LYS A 546 4.34 27.94 -12.01
C LYS A 546 5.82 27.76 -11.66
N LYS A 547 6.14 27.39 -10.42
CA LYS A 547 7.51 27.19 -9.93
C LYS A 547 7.99 25.74 -9.94
N LEU A 548 7.12 24.80 -10.32
CA LEU A 548 7.46 23.39 -10.46
C LEU A 548 7.85 23.12 -11.91
N VAL A 549 9.12 22.83 -12.13
CA VAL A 549 9.75 22.62 -13.44
C VAL A 549 10.84 21.55 -13.28
N LEU A 550 10.71 20.43 -13.99
CA LEU A 550 11.67 19.34 -13.92
C LEU A 550 12.90 19.63 -14.79
N SER A 551 14.04 19.91 -14.15
CA SER A 551 15.32 20.10 -14.82
C SER A 551 15.97 18.77 -15.16
N ARG A 552 16.23 18.54 -16.46
CA ARG A 552 16.90 17.32 -16.93
C ARG A 552 18.33 17.18 -16.39
N GLU A 553 19.04 18.30 -16.25
CA GLU A 553 20.40 18.34 -15.70
C GLU A 553 20.42 17.91 -14.23
N ARG A 554 19.61 18.58 -13.40
CA ARG A 554 19.50 18.26 -11.96
C ARG A 554 18.94 16.87 -11.70
N LEU A 555 18.04 16.41 -12.55
CA LEU A 555 17.56 15.03 -12.51
C LEU A 555 18.71 14.05 -12.80
N GLY A 556 19.58 14.35 -13.77
CA GLY A 556 20.78 13.56 -14.06
C GLY A 556 21.72 13.45 -12.85
N GLU A 557 21.96 14.56 -12.15
CA GLU A 557 22.76 14.57 -10.91
C GLU A 557 22.11 13.72 -9.80
N THR A 558 20.80 13.84 -9.64
CA THR A 558 20.02 13.06 -8.68
C THR A 558 20.09 11.56 -9.01
N VAL A 559 19.97 11.20 -10.28
CA VAL A 559 20.06 9.80 -10.75
C VAL A 559 21.45 9.21 -10.53
N SER A 560 22.51 10.01 -10.72
CA SER A 560 23.87 9.60 -10.38
C SER A 560 23.97 9.20 -8.91
N PHE A 561 23.45 10.04 -8.00
CA PHE A 561 23.37 9.71 -6.58
C PHE A 561 22.51 8.47 -6.29
N LEU A 562 21.35 8.31 -6.94
CA LEU A 562 20.47 7.15 -6.70
C LEU A 562 21.15 5.82 -7.05
N ASN A 563 21.98 5.79 -8.11
CA ASN A 563 22.76 4.61 -8.45
C ASN A 563 23.75 4.24 -7.33
N ASP A 564 24.44 5.24 -6.78
CA ASP A 564 25.36 5.05 -5.65
C ASP A 564 24.61 4.57 -4.39
N PHE A 565 23.43 5.13 -4.13
CA PHE A 565 22.57 4.74 -3.02
C PHE A 565 22.06 3.29 -3.13
N PHE A 566 21.66 2.84 -4.33
CA PHE A 566 21.25 1.45 -4.53
C PHE A 566 22.42 0.48 -4.36
N ALA A 567 23.61 0.82 -4.88
CA ALA A 567 24.82 0.04 -4.66
C ALA A 567 25.19 -0.04 -3.17
N ARG A 568 25.13 1.10 -2.45
CA ARG A 568 25.38 1.15 -0.99
C ARG A 568 24.37 0.30 -0.23
N THR A 569 23.08 0.38 -0.56
CA THR A 569 22.02 -0.43 0.07
C THR A 569 22.25 -1.92 -0.14
N ALA A 570 22.65 -2.34 -1.33
CA ALA A 570 23.04 -3.73 -1.60
C ALA A 570 24.21 -4.16 -0.69
N CYS A 571 25.26 -3.34 -0.57
CA CYS A 571 26.39 -3.63 0.31
C CYS A 571 26.02 -3.66 1.80
N ILE A 572 25.13 -2.77 2.26
CA ILE A 572 24.61 -2.74 3.63
C ILE A 572 23.88 -4.05 3.95
N THR A 573 23.07 -4.55 3.02
CA THR A 573 22.35 -5.82 3.24
C THR A 573 23.25 -7.05 3.14
N ASN A 574 24.17 -7.06 2.17
CA ASN A 574 25.09 -8.15 1.90
C ASN A 574 26.49 -7.61 1.53
N GLY A 575 27.38 -7.55 2.51
CA GLY A 575 28.74 -6.99 2.37
C GLY A 575 29.74 -7.90 1.63
N ARG A 576 29.26 -8.95 0.96
CA ARG A 576 30.10 -9.96 0.29
C ARG A 576 30.33 -9.69 -1.21
N GLY A 577 29.72 -8.64 -1.78
CA GLY A 577 29.91 -8.27 -3.18
C GLY A 577 31.28 -7.63 -3.44
N GLY A 578 31.90 -7.96 -4.59
CA GLY A 578 33.12 -7.29 -5.03
C GLY A 578 32.85 -5.80 -5.28
N GLY A 579 33.56 -4.91 -4.58
CA GLY A 579 33.38 -3.45 -4.67
C GLY A 579 32.64 -2.80 -3.51
N CYS A 580 32.21 -3.56 -2.49
CA CYS A 580 31.63 -2.96 -1.29
C CYS A 580 32.69 -2.26 -0.42
N PRO A 581 32.41 -1.05 0.10
CA PRO A 581 33.29 -0.38 1.07
C PRO A 581 33.38 -1.18 2.39
N ALA A 582 34.33 -0.83 3.25
CA ALA A 582 34.25 -1.22 4.65
C ALA A 582 33.04 -0.54 5.30
N LEU A 583 32.13 -1.34 5.88
CA LEU A 583 30.89 -0.87 6.51
C LEU A 583 30.85 -1.28 7.97
N ALA A 584 30.16 -0.50 8.80
CA ALA A 584 29.82 -0.84 10.19
C ALA A 584 28.98 -2.13 10.28
N THR A 585 28.24 -2.47 9.22
CA THR A 585 27.50 -3.73 9.11
C THR A 585 28.41 -4.96 8.98
N GLY A 586 29.71 -4.80 8.72
CA GLY A 586 30.63 -5.89 8.46
C GLY A 586 30.20 -6.69 7.23
N ALA A 587 29.81 -7.95 7.43
CA ALA A 587 29.32 -8.82 6.34
C ALA A 587 27.91 -8.45 5.82
N GLY A 588 27.27 -7.42 6.38
CA GLY A 588 25.93 -6.95 6.02
C GLY A 588 24.92 -7.15 7.15
N THR A 589 23.74 -6.54 7.02
CA THR A 589 22.64 -6.73 7.99
C THR A 589 22.11 -8.16 7.98
N GLY A 590 22.21 -8.86 6.85
CA GLY A 590 21.58 -10.16 6.63
C GLY A 590 20.10 -10.08 6.28
N PHE A 591 19.58 -8.87 6.01
CA PHE A 591 18.25 -8.69 5.45
C PHE A 591 18.21 -9.16 3.99
N GLN A 592 17.04 -9.60 3.53
CA GLN A 592 16.84 -9.92 2.12
C GLN A 592 16.40 -8.66 1.36
N LEU A 593 17.27 -8.15 0.49
CA LEU A 593 16.93 -7.01 -0.37
C LEU A 593 16.17 -7.48 -1.61
N ILE A 594 14.96 -6.98 -1.81
CA ILE A 594 14.10 -7.27 -2.96
C ILE A 594 14.27 -6.15 -3.99
N THR A 595 14.80 -6.51 -5.16
CA THR A 595 15.08 -5.59 -6.28
C THR A 595 14.43 -6.01 -7.59
N ASP A 596 13.89 -7.23 -7.67
CA ASP A 596 13.42 -7.84 -8.92
C ASP A 596 12.21 -7.10 -9.53
N HIS A 597 11.50 -6.28 -8.76
CA HIS A 597 10.40 -5.43 -9.22
C HIS A 597 10.85 -4.18 -9.99
N GLN A 598 12.09 -3.72 -9.82
CA GLN A 598 12.55 -2.45 -10.40
C GLN A 598 12.45 -2.39 -11.94
N SER A 599 12.58 -3.55 -12.60
CA SER A 599 12.49 -3.65 -14.06
C SER A 599 11.11 -3.28 -14.62
N GLU A 600 10.04 -3.49 -13.84
CA GLU A 600 8.66 -3.13 -14.20
C GLU A 600 8.47 -1.61 -14.30
N PHE A 601 9.37 -0.82 -13.70
CA PHE A 601 9.29 0.63 -13.61
C PHE A 601 10.19 1.35 -14.63
N ALA A 602 11.08 0.62 -15.33
CA ALA A 602 12.10 1.20 -16.21
C ALA A 602 11.57 2.06 -17.37
N LYS A 603 10.30 1.87 -17.75
CA LYS A 603 9.58 2.67 -18.77
C LYS A 603 8.26 3.22 -18.28
N ARG A 604 8.07 3.28 -16.95
CA ARG A 604 6.82 3.64 -16.28
C ARG A 604 7.08 4.64 -15.15
N GLY A 605 8.13 5.46 -15.28
CA GLY A 605 8.49 6.48 -14.32
C GLY A 605 7.52 7.67 -14.32
N LEU A 606 7.91 8.75 -13.63
CA LEU A 606 7.05 9.90 -13.30
C LEU A 606 6.43 10.58 -14.52
N CYS A 607 7.21 10.75 -15.60
CA CYS A 607 6.79 11.44 -16.81
C CYS A 607 6.36 10.49 -17.93
N ALA A 608 6.30 9.18 -17.67
CA ALA A 608 5.98 8.19 -18.68
C ALA A 608 4.51 8.29 -19.13
N ARG A 609 4.30 8.33 -20.43
CA ARG A 609 2.97 8.41 -21.06
C ARG A 609 2.58 7.09 -21.70
N ASP A 610 1.29 6.85 -21.93
CA ASP A 610 0.81 5.71 -22.72
C ASP A 610 1.51 5.70 -24.10
N PRO A 611 2.36 4.69 -24.43
CA PRO A 611 3.08 4.64 -25.70
C PRO A 611 2.15 4.56 -26.91
N LYS A 612 0.91 4.08 -26.71
CA LYS A 612 -0.09 4.00 -27.78
C LYS A 612 -0.72 5.36 -28.07
N ARG A 613 -0.74 6.27 -27.09
CA ARG A 613 -1.44 7.56 -27.14
C ARG A 613 -0.69 8.65 -26.35
N PRO A 614 0.60 8.88 -26.63
CA PRO A 614 1.45 9.70 -25.77
C PRO A 614 0.99 11.15 -25.72
N GLN A 615 0.46 11.70 -26.81
CA GLN A 615 -0.08 13.06 -26.82
C GLN A 615 -1.30 13.20 -25.90
N ALA A 616 -2.31 12.35 -26.09
CA ALA A 616 -3.56 12.43 -25.31
C ALA A 616 -3.33 12.14 -23.81
N ASP A 617 -2.46 11.18 -23.47
CA ASP A 617 -2.11 10.91 -22.07
C ASP A 617 -1.28 12.06 -21.47
N GLY A 618 -0.38 12.66 -22.25
CA GLY A 618 0.36 13.85 -21.83
C GLY A 618 -0.52 15.07 -21.59
N GLU A 619 -1.53 15.29 -22.44
CA GLU A 619 -2.55 16.33 -22.22
C GLU A 619 -3.35 16.04 -20.94
N ALA A 620 -3.75 14.78 -20.70
CA ALA A 620 -4.46 14.38 -19.48
C ALA A 620 -3.64 14.52 -18.18
N MET A 621 -2.31 14.68 -18.27
CA MET A 621 -1.45 14.98 -17.12
C MET A 621 -1.48 16.46 -16.69
N ALA A 622 -1.96 17.37 -17.55
CA ALA A 622 -2.04 18.79 -17.21
C ALA A 622 -3.07 19.05 -16.10
N MET A 623 -2.84 20.08 -15.30
CA MET A 623 -3.78 20.51 -14.27
C MET A 623 -5.05 21.08 -14.93
N PRO A 624 -6.25 20.54 -14.65
CA PRO A 624 -7.49 21.09 -15.18
C PRO A 624 -7.70 22.55 -14.76
N ARG A 625 -7.90 23.44 -15.73
CA ARG A 625 -8.13 24.87 -15.49
C ARG A 625 -9.17 25.43 -16.45
N ARG A 626 -9.83 26.51 -16.02
CA ARG A 626 -10.60 27.35 -16.93
C ARG A 626 -9.68 28.37 -17.58
N TRP A 627 -9.76 28.45 -18.90
CA TRP A 627 -9.07 29.48 -19.66
C TRP A 627 -9.95 30.71 -19.73
N ILE A 628 -9.32 31.88 -19.75
CA ILE A 628 -10.03 33.15 -19.87
C ILE A 628 -10.83 33.14 -21.17
N GLY A 629 -12.15 33.31 -21.04
CA GLY A 629 -13.12 33.23 -22.14
C GLY A 629 -13.72 31.84 -22.39
N LYS A 630 -13.41 30.82 -21.57
CA LYS A 630 -14.05 29.50 -21.58
C LYS A 630 -14.76 29.22 -20.26
N GLU A 631 -15.95 28.64 -20.33
CA GLU A 631 -16.72 28.24 -19.14
C GLU A 631 -16.30 26.86 -18.60
N ASP A 632 -15.76 25.99 -19.46
CA ASP A 632 -15.40 24.63 -19.08
C ASP A 632 -13.93 24.50 -18.69
N PHE A 633 -13.66 23.57 -17.78
CA PHE A 633 -12.31 23.12 -17.49
C PHE A 633 -11.72 22.38 -18.69
N THR A 634 -10.44 22.61 -18.94
CA THR A 634 -9.65 21.86 -19.91
C THR A 634 -8.35 21.40 -19.27
N PRO A 635 -7.80 20.23 -19.66
CA PRO A 635 -8.23 19.39 -20.77
C PRO A 635 -9.45 18.50 -20.46
N TYR A 636 -9.86 18.38 -19.20
CA TYR A 636 -11.03 17.63 -18.77
C TYR A 636 -11.67 18.28 -17.54
N SER A 637 -12.90 17.88 -17.20
CA SER A 637 -13.53 18.30 -15.94
C SER A 637 -12.82 17.65 -14.75
N PRO A 638 -12.38 18.40 -13.72
CA PRO A 638 -11.72 17.81 -12.55
C PRO A 638 -12.65 16.85 -11.77
N ALA A 639 -13.98 16.98 -11.92
CA ALA A 639 -14.95 16.02 -11.38
C ALA A 639 -14.85 14.63 -12.03
N ALA A 640 -14.31 14.54 -13.25
CA ALA A 640 -14.09 13.31 -13.98
C ALA A 640 -12.72 12.67 -13.68
N TYR A 641 -11.86 13.29 -12.86
CA TYR A 641 -10.56 12.72 -12.50
C TYR A 641 -10.73 11.32 -11.91
N LEU A 642 -9.83 10.40 -12.31
CA LEU A 642 -9.86 8.99 -11.94
C LEU A 642 -8.62 8.63 -11.09
N PRO A 643 -8.70 8.72 -9.75
CA PRO A 643 -7.55 8.53 -8.88
C PRO A 643 -6.91 7.16 -9.03
N TYR A 644 -7.68 6.06 -9.07
CA TYR A 644 -7.12 4.70 -9.07
C TYR A 644 -7.22 3.98 -10.42
N ALA A 645 -7.72 4.65 -11.46
CA ALA A 645 -7.71 4.07 -12.80
C ALA A 645 -6.28 3.83 -13.27
N SER A 646 -6.12 2.74 -14.02
CA SER A 646 -4.82 2.40 -14.58
C SER A 646 -4.27 3.45 -15.53
N ARG A 647 -2.94 3.55 -15.51
CA ARG A 647 -2.14 4.51 -16.27
C ARG A 647 -0.78 3.91 -16.58
N TRP A 648 -0.12 4.46 -17.60
CA TRP A 648 1.19 3.96 -17.99
C TRP A 648 2.27 4.29 -16.94
N ARG A 649 2.40 5.56 -16.53
CA ARG A 649 3.21 5.94 -15.36
C ARG A 649 2.74 5.24 -14.09
N LEU A 650 3.67 4.75 -13.30
CA LEU A 650 3.38 4.12 -12.01
C LEU A 650 3.59 5.05 -10.82
N PHE A 651 3.89 6.32 -11.04
CA PHE A 651 4.09 7.33 -9.99
C PHE A 651 3.10 8.49 -10.12
N ARG A 652 2.82 9.15 -9.00
CA ARG A 652 2.01 10.37 -8.95
C ARG A 652 2.86 11.58 -9.25
N THR A 653 2.44 12.36 -10.24
CA THR A 653 2.96 13.71 -10.45
C THR A 653 2.44 14.68 -9.38
N PRO A 654 3.03 15.87 -9.22
CA PRO A 654 2.46 16.92 -8.36
C PRO A 654 0.98 17.23 -8.68
N ASN A 655 0.60 17.22 -9.97
CA ASN A 655 -0.80 17.38 -10.36
C ASN A 655 -1.68 16.22 -9.88
N ASP A 656 -1.22 14.99 -10.07
CA ASP A 656 -1.95 13.80 -9.62
C ASP A 656 -2.14 13.83 -8.09
N ALA A 657 -1.12 14.20 -7.33
CA ALA A 657 -1.16 14.27 -5.88
C ALA A 657 -2.16 15.34 -5.40
N PHE A 658 -2.16 16.52 -6.06
CA PHE A 658 -3.17 17.55 -5.81
C PHE A 658 -4.59 17.04 -6.10
N LEU A 659 -4.81 16.35 -7.23
CA LEU A 659 -6.12 15.86 -7.64
C LEU A 659 -6.58 14.59 -6.89
N THR A 660 -5.68 13.94 -6.14
CA THR A 660 -5.99 12.69 -5.42
C THR A 660 -6.22 12.92 -3.93
N ALA A 661 -5.35 13.71 -3.27
CA ALA A 661 -5.44 13.91 -1.83
C ALA A 661 -5.66 15.39 -1.43
N ASN A 662 -5.09 16.37 -2.12
CA ASN A 662 -5.36 17.79 -1.85
C ASN A 662 -5.23 18.22 -0.36
N VAL A 663 -4.29 17.64 0.38
CA VAL A 663 -4.10 17.95 1.82
C VAL A 663 -3.61 19.38 1.98
N HIS A 664 -4.26 20.15 2.87
CA HIS A 664 -3.90 21.55 3.15
C HIS A 664 -3.20 21.66 4.50
N SER A 665 -2.22 22.55 4.59
CA SER A 665 -1.51 22.81 5.84
C SER A 665 -2.41 23.59 6.79
N PRO A 666 -2.49 23.21 8.09
CA PRO A 666 -3.16 24.02 9.09
C PRO A 666 -2.38 25.29 9.45
N GLY A 667 -1.11 25.40 9.05
CA GLY A 667 -0.25 26.56 9.32
C GLY A 667 -0.43 27.75 8.38
N PHE A 668 -1.22 27.60 7.31
CA PHE A 668 -1.56 28.69 6.39
C PHE A 668 -3.08 28.83 6.27
N THR A 669 -3.54 29.98 5.79
CA THR A 669 -4.92 30.08 5.31
C THR A 669 -5.14 29.10 4.17
N GLN A 670 -6.37 28.62 3.97
CA GLN A 670 -6.68 27.71 2.86
C GLN A 670 -6.44 28.36 1.48
N PHE A 671 -6.51 29.69 1.40
CA PHE A 671 -6.35 30.49 0.19
C PHE A 671 -4.93 31.01 0.00
N ASP A 672 -3.96 30.58 0.80
CA ASP A 672 -2.58 31.01 0.68
C ASP A 672 -1.98 30.55 -0.66
N ILE A 673 -1.17 31.42 -1.28
CA ILE A 673 -0.53 31.16 -2.58
C ILE A 673 0.38 29.91 -2.55
N LEU A 674 0.82 29.48 -1.37
CA LEU A 674 1.68 28.31 -1.19
C LEU A 674 0.92 27.01 -0.93
N GLN A 675 -0.38 27.06 -0.61
CA GLN A 675 -1.18 25.86 -0.38
C GLN A 675 -1.20 24.90 -1.58
N PRO A 676 -1.25 25.34 -2.86
CA PRO A 676 -1.23 24.43 -3.99
C PRO A 676 0.03 23.57 -4.06
N VAL A 677 1.20 24.16 -3.79
CA VAL A 677 2.46 23.42 -3.78
C VAL A 677 2.52 22.49 -2.58
N TYR A 678 2.06 22.95 -1.41
CA TYR A 678 1.94 22.07 -0.24
C TYR A 678 1.03 20.87 -0.55
N ALA A 679 -0.15 21.11 -1.07
CA ALA A 679 -1.10 20.07 -1.46
C ALA A 679 -0.54 19.15 -2.53
N ALA A 680 0.25 19.64 -3.48
CA ALA A 680 0.89 18.81 -4.48
C ALA A 680 2.01 17.93 -3.92
N MET A 681 2.94 18.52 -3.15
CA MET A 681 4.13 17.81 -2.67
C MET A 681 3.84 16.95 -1.44
N TYR A 682 3.04 17.46 -0.52
CA TYR A 682 2.76 16.80 0.76
C TYR A 682 1.71 15.69 0.64
N SER A 683 0.90 15.70 -0.42
CA SER A 683 -0.07 14.64 -0.73
C SER A 683 0.54 13.45 -1.49
N GLY A 684 1.88 13.36 -1.56
CA GLY A 684 2.56 12.21 -2.13
C GLY A 684 2.93 12.32 -3.60
N ALA A 685 3.25 13.52 -4.11
CA ALA A 685 4.00 13.61 -5.36
C ALA A 685 5.21 12.68 -5.31
N VAL A 686 5.60 12.12 -6.45
CA VAL A 686 6.73 11.20 -6.64
C VAL A 686 6.62 9.84 -5.96
N HIS A 687 5.47 9.50 -5.38
CA HIS A 687 5.25 8.17 -4.81
C HIS A 687 4.53 7.24 -5.79
N PRO A 688 4.68 5.91 -5.63
CA PRO A 688 3.97 4.95 -6.45
C PRO A 688 2.45 5.11 -6.38
N THR A 689 1.79 4.90 -7.50
CA THR A 689 0.34 4.73 -7.60
C THR A 689 -0.09 3.44 -6.90
N ALA A 690 -1.40 3.30 -6.66
CA ALA A 690 -1.98 2.07 -6.14
C ALA A 690 -1.66 0.86 -7.05
N GLU A 691 -1.67 1.05 -8.38
CA GLU A 691 -1.21 0.05 -9.35
C GLU A 691 0.28 -0.29 -9.18
N GLY A 692 1.14 0.71 -8.97
CA GLY A 692 2.56 0.52 -8.71
C GLY A 692 2.79 -0.33 -7.45
N HIS A 693 2.10 -0.03 -6.35
CA HIS A 693 2.16 -0.84 -5.14
C HIS A 693 1.65 -2.28 -5.33
N ALA A 694 0.69 -2.51 -6.22
CA ALA A 694 0.23 -3.86 -6.56
C ALA A 694 1.31 -4.68 -7.27
N ILE A 695 2.03 -4.06 -8.21
CA ILE A 695 3.17 -4.68 -8.89
C ILE A 695 4.30 -4.99 -7.90
N VAL A 696 4.65 -4.05 -7.01
CA VAL A 696 5.64 -4.32 -5.94
C VAL A 696 5.19 -5.49 -5.07
N ALA A 697 3.92 -5.56 -4.70
CA ALA A 697 3.39 -6.65 -3.88
C ALA A 697 3.46 -8.03 -4.58
N ASP A 698 3.26 -8.11 -5.90
CA ASP A 698 3.43 -9.35 -6.69
C ASP A 698 4.86 -9.90 -6.64
N HIS A 699 5.85 -9.01 -6.51
CA HIS A 699 7.23 -9.39 -6.29
C HIS A 699 7.48 -9.78 -4.84
N VAL A 700 7.10 -8.92 -3.88
CA VAL A 700 7.37 -9.15 -2.46
C VAL A 700 6.70 -10.42 -1.94
N VAL A 701 5.48 -10.75 -2.38
CA VAL A 701 4.77 -11.95 -1.93
C VAL A 701 5.51 -13.24 -2.28
N ARG A 702 6.28 -13.28 -3.38
CA ARG A 702 7.10 -14.44 -3.75
C ARG A 702 8.21 -14.69 -2.72
N HIS A 703 8.85 -13.62 -2.25
CA HIS A 703 9.88 -13.69 -1.21
C HIS A 703 9.28 -14.05 0.15
N VAL A 704 8.08 -13.52 0.47
CA VAL A 704 7.37 -13.92 1.70
C VAL A 704 7.03 -15.40 1.69
N ARG A 705 6.49 -15.95 0.59
CA ARG A 705 6.20 -17.39 0.45
C ARG A 705 7.44 -18.25 0.71
N ALA A 706 8.60 -17.81 0.23
CA ALA A 706 9.87 -18.51 0.50
C ALA A 706 10.28 -18.40 1.98
N ALA A 707 10.07 -17.25 2.61
CA ALA A 707 10.43 -16.99 4.01
C ALA A 707 9.54 -17.72 5.03
N VAL A 708 8.23 -17.82 4.78
CA VAL A 708 7.29 -18.50 5.69
C VAL A 708 7.22 -20.02 5.46
N GLY A 709 7.82 -20.51 4.37
CA GLY A 709 7.79 -21.92 3.96
C GLY A 709 6.53 -22.28 3.15
N LYS A 710 6.57 -23.42 2.43
CA LYS A 710 5.36 -23.97 1.81
C LYS A 710 4.39 -24.39 2.91
N PRO A 711 3.05 -24.24 2.72
CA PRO A 711 2.08 -24.91 3.57
C PRO A 711 2.50 -26.36 3.66
N SER A 712 2.63 -26.91 4.88
CA SER A 712 2.83 -28.35 5.01
C SER A 712 1.73 -29.01 4.19
N PRO A 713 2.04 -29.77 3.13
CA PRO A 713 0.99 -30.53 2.46
C PRO A 713 0.35 -31.37 3.55
N GLY A 714 -0.98 -31.24 3.71
CA GLY A 714 -1.73 -32.16 4.53
C GLY A 714 -1.24 -33.55 4.15
N VAL A 715 -0.71 -34.29 5.13
CA VAL A 715 -0.26 -35.65 4.91
C VAL A 715 -1.53 -36.43 4.61
N GLY A 716 -1.92 -36.44 3.33
CA GLY A 716 -2.83 -37.41 2.77
C GLY A 716 -2.18 -38.76 3.03
N GLY A 717 -2.77 -39.49 3.98
CA GLY A 717 -2.37 -40.84 4.28
C GLY A 717 -2.33 -41.65 2.99
N ARG A 718 -1.28 -42.44 2.85
CA ARG A 718 -1.26 -43.60 1.97
C ARG A 718 -2.35 -44.58 2.37
#